data_AF-A0A069PAU5-F1
#
_entry.id   AF-A0A069PAU5-F1
#
_cell.length_a   1.000
_cell.length_b   1.000
_cell.length_c   1.000
_cell.angle_alpha   90.00
_cell.angle_beta   90.00
_cell.angle_gamma   90.00
#
_symmetry.space_group_name_H-M   'P 1'
#
loop_
_entity.id
_entity.type
_entity.pdbx_description
1 polymer ?
#
loop_
_entity_poly.entity_id
_entity_poly.type
_entity_poly.pdbx_seq_one_letter_code
_entity_poly.pdbx_strand_id
1 'polypeptide(L)'
;GKISAPTYNVGGKDYADVGKALDAVAASSGGSAADAVKYDTSAHDKVTLGGTATAAPVVLANVAAGKAETDAVNVKQLTALGGKVDSLGNITNAFVAYDDATKAAVTLGGSNGTQIHNVAAGVAGKDAVNLDQLTAAGLKVGTSGEVTNAFVAYDDATKSKVTLGGTATAAPVVLANVAAGKAETDAVNVKQLTALGGKVDSLGNITNAFVAYDDATKAAVTLGGSNGTQVHNVAAGVAGKDAVNLDQLTAAGLKVGTSGEVTNAFVAYDDATKSKVTLGGTATAAPVVLANVAAGKAETDAVNVKQLTAFGGKVDSSGNVTNAFVAYDSTAKDLVTLQGGASGTKITNLKAGALTSTSTDAINGSQLYNTASSTAAALGGGATVGADGKISAPTYKVGGNDYKDVGTALDAVVASSGGSAADAVKYDTSAHDKVTLGGTAAAAPVVLANVAAGKAETDAVNVKQLTALGGKVDSLGNITNAFVAYDNATKAAVTLGGSNGTQIHNVAAGTAGKDAVNLDQLTAAGLKVGTSGEVTNAFVAYDDATKSKVTLGGTATAAPVVLANVAAGKAETDAVNVKQLTALGGKVDSLGNITNAFVAYDNATKAAVTLGGSNGTQIHNVAAGTAGKDAVNLDQLTAAGLKVGTSGEVTNAFVAYDDATKSKVTLGGSNGTQIHNVAAGTVGKDAVNLDQLTAAGLKVGTSGEVTNAFVAYDSAAKDLVTLAGASGTKITNLTAGAVTSTSKDAINGSQL
;
A
#
# COMPACT_ATOMS: atom_id res chain seq x y z
N GLY A 1 161.64 -221.19 39.14
CA GLY A 1 161.67 -219.91 38.42
C GLY A 1 160.35 -219.70 37.69
N LYS A 2 160.10 -218.48 37.17
CA LYS A 2 159.16 -218.07 36.08
C LYS A 2 157.89 -218.93 35.76
N ILE A 3 156.73 -218.22 35.72
CA ILE A 3 155.52 -218.45 34.86
C ILE A 3 154.66 -219.68 35.30
N SER A 4 153.31 -219.66 35.42
CA SER A 4 152.25 -219.54 34.38
C SER A 4 150.84 -219.22 34.96
N ALA A 5 149.83 -219.01 34.09
CA ALA A 5 148.43 -218.57 34.37
C ALA A 5 147.42 -219.73 34.61
N PRO A 6 146.06 -219.57 34.51
CA PRO A 6 145.10 -218.67 35.21
C PRO A 6 143.82 -219.38 35.78
N THR A 7 143.13 -218.86 36.82
CA THR A 7 141.85 -219.45 37.35
C THR A 7 141.01 -218.52 38.27
N TYR A 8 139.67 -218.71 38.32
CA TYR A 8 138.65 -217.89 39.04
C TYR A 8 137.56 -218.72 39.74
N ASN A 9 137.23 -218.44 41.01
CA ASN A 9 136.32 -219.29 41.80
C ASN A 9 134.82 -218.90 41.75
N VAL A 10 133.92 -219.88 41.59
CA VAL A 10 132.46 -219.75 41.86
C VAL A 10 132.01 -220.90 42.76
N GLY A 11 131.38 -220.58 43.90
CA GLY A 11 130.81 -221.56 44.82
C GLY A 11 131.79 -222.55 45.46
N GLY A 12 133.10 -222.25 45.46
CA GLY A 12 134.16 -223.13 45.94
C GLY A 12 134.95 -223.87 44.84
N LYS A 13 134.65 -223.65 43.54
CA LYS A 13 135.38 -224.27 42.40
C LYS A 13 135.99 -223.24 41.46
N ASP A 14 137.22 -223.49 41.02
CA ASP A 14 137.96 -222.60 40.10
C ASP A 14 137.71 -222.89 38.61
N TYR A 15 137.67 -221.83 37.81
CA TYR A 15 137.34 -221.77 36.38
C TYR A 15 138.38 -220.94 35.61
N ALA A 16 138.94 -221.47 34.52
CA ALA A 16 140.00 -220.79 33.76
C ALA A 16 139.52 -219.77 32.70
N ASP A 17 138.21 -219.54 32.60
CA ASP A 17 137.56 -218.79 31.51
C ASP A 17 136.39 -217.95 32.04
N VAL A 18 136.17 -216.78 31.43
CA VAL A 18 135.16 -215.80 31.87
C VAL A 18 133.73 -216.17 31.45
N GLY A 19 133.56 -216.97 30.40
CA GLY A 19 132.25 -217.53 30.02
C GLY A 19 131.78 -218.61 31.00
N LYS A 20 132.67 -219.53 31.37
CA LYS A 20 132.33 -220.63 32.31
C LYS A 20 132.03 -220.19 33.73
N ALA A 21 132.52 -219.01 34.15
CA ALA A 21 132.09 -218.37 35.40
C ALA A 21 130.65 -217.82 35.34
N LEU A 22 130.16 -217.45 34.15
CA LEU A 22 128.77 -217.03 33.93
C LEU A 22 127.81 -218.23 33.82
N ASP A 23 128.23 -219.36 33.24
CA ASP A 23 127.39 -220.58 33.19
C ASP A 23 127.09 -221.16 34.59
N ALA A 24 127.88 -220.80 35.60
CA ALA A 24 127.64 -221.18 37.00
C ALA A 24 126.50 -220.37 37.68
N VAL A 25 125.91 -219.37 37.00
CA VAL A 25 124.90 -218.45 37.56
C VAL A 25 123.48 -219.04 37.63
N ALA A 26 123.06 -219.86 36.66
CA ALA A 26 121.64 -220.10 36.40
C ALA A 26 120.97 -221.23 37.22
N ALA A 27 121.69 -221.92 38.12
CA ALA A 27 121.32 -223.27 38.57
C ALA A 27 121.04 -223.47 40.08
N SER A 28 121.15 -222.46 40.95
CA SER A 28 120.91 -222.61 42.41
C SER A 28 119.44 -222.37 42.82
N SER A 29 118.53 -223.16 42.26
CA SER A 29 117.09 -222.88 42.16
C SER A 29 116.19 -223.37 43.32
N GLY A 30 114.99 -222.74 43.42
CA GLY A 30 113.77 -223.27 44.04
C GLY A 30 113.14 -222.36 45.10
N GLY A 31 111.88 -221.93 45.05
CA GLY A 31 110.78 -222.08 44.06
C GLY A 31 109.58 -221.22 44.55
N SER A 32 108.48 -221.00 43.82
CA SER A 32 108.02 -221.50 42.51
C SER A 32 107.24 -220.38 41.78
N ALA A 33 106.56 -220.66 40.65
CA ALA A 33 105.91 -219.64 39.80
C ALA A 33 104.46 -219.97 39.42
N ALA A 34 103.48 -219.34 40.11
CA ALA A 34 102.04 -219.50 39.83
C ALA A 34 101.27 -218.18 39.57
N ASP A 35 101.77 -217.02 40.04
CA ASP A 35 100.95 -215.80 40.17
C ASP A 35 101.24 -214.69 39.13
N ALA A 36 101.78 -215.02 37.96
CA ALA A 36 102.00 -214.06 36.88
C ALA A 36 100.79 -213.99 35.91
N VAL A 37 100.11 -212.84 35.86
CA VAL A 37 99.06 -212.58 34.87
C VAL A 37 99.68 -212.62 33.46
N LYS A 38 99.19 -213.53 32.62
CA LYS A 38 99.71 -213.77 31.28
C LYS A 38 98.77 -213.15 30.23
N TYR A 39 99.34 -212.37 29.32
CA TYR A 39 98.61 -211.87 28.16
C TYR A 39 98.23 -213.01 27.20
N ASP A 40 97.07 -212.88 26.55
CA ASP A 40 96.54 -213.89 25.61
C ASP A 40 97.45 -214.08 24.39
N THR A 41 98.10 -212.99 23.96
CA THR A 41 99.04 -212.97 22.84
C THR A 41 100.27 -212.12 23.19
N SER A 42 101.35 -212.27 22.42
CA SER A 42 102.54 -211.42 22.54
C SER A 42 102.34 -209.97 22.12
N ALA A 43 101.17 -209.59 21.59
CA ALA A 43 100.84 -208.19 21.29
C ALA A 43 100.35 -207.41 22.53
N HIS A 44 100.10 -208.08 23.66
CA HIS A 44 99.58 -207.51 24.92
C HIS A 44 98.23 -206.78 24.76
N ASP A 45 97.53 -207.04 23.66
CA ASP A 45 96.24 -206.47 23.27
C ASP A 45 95.05 -207.05 24.07
N LYS A 46 95.23 -208.21 24.70
CA LYS A 46 94.17 -208.90 25.44
C LYS A 46 94.69 -209.71 26.64
N VAL A 47 93.88 -209.73 27.70
CA VAL A 47 94.02 -210.60 28.87
C VAL A 47 92.67 -211.25 29.15
N THR A 48 92.55 -212.56 28.97
CA THR A 48 91.36 -213.34 29.34
C THR A 48 91.51 -213.83 30.77
N LEU A 49 90.95 -213.06 31.70
CA LEU A 49 90.82 -213.47 33.10
C LEU A 49 89.81 -214.64 33.19
N GLY A 50 90.29 -215.84 33.54
CA GLY A 50 89.48 -217.05 33.69
C GLY A 50 89.92 -218.27 32.87
N GLY A 51 90.84 -218.09 31.91
CA GLY A 51 91.37 -219.18 31.07
C GLY A 51 90.42 -219.65 29.96
N THR A 52 90.97 -220.23 28.89
CA THR A 52 90.25 -220.49 27.62
C THR A 52 89.21 -221.63 27.66
N ALA A 53 88.93 -222.21 28.81
CA ALA A 53 88.04 -223.38 28.95
C ALA A 53 86.93 -223.27 30.02
N THR A 54 86.84 -222.17 30.79
CA THR A 54 85.77 -221.99 31.80
C THR A 54 85.19 -220.59 31.81
N ALA A 55 83.88 -220.49 31.53
CA ALA A 55 83.17 -219.23 31.25
C ALA A 55 82.58 -218.52 32.49
N ALA A 56 83.18 -218.69 33.67
CA ALA A 56 82.75 -217.96 34.87
C ALA A 56 83.36 -216.55 34.86
N PRO A 57 82.56 -215.46 34.79
CA PRO A 57 83.10 -214.10 34.78
C PRO A 57 83.78 -213.78 36.12
N VAL A 58 85.01 -213.27 36.04
CA VAL A 58 85.79 -212.89 37.22
C VAL A 58 85.39 -211.48 37.67
N VAL A 59 85.00 -211.33 38.94
CA VAL A 59 84.70 -210.02 39.53
C VAL A 59 85.98 -209.20 39.66
N LEU A 60 86.04 -208.06 38.97
CA LEU A 60 87.14 -207.11 39.08
C LEU A 60 86.88 -206.14 40.24
N ALA A 61 87.29 -206.53 41.44
CA ALA A 61 87.23 -205.68 42.64
C ALA A 61 88.35 -204.62 42.65
N ASN A 62 88.17 -203.53 43.41
CA ASN A 62 89.11 -202.42 43.56
C ASN A 62 89.49 -201.66 42.27
N VAL A 63 88.59 -201.59 41.27
CA VAL A 63 88.75 -200.70 40.11
C VAL A 63 88.61 -199.23 40.55
N ALA A 64 89.68 -198.45 40.37
CA ALA A 64 89.70 -197.01 40.62
C ALA A 64 88.74 -196.25 39.67
N ALA A 65 88.40 -195.00 40.01
CA ALA A 65 87.57 -194.19 39.11
C ALA A 65 88.36 -193.82 37.85
N GLY A 66 87.81 -194.15 36.68
CA GLY A 66 88.41 -193.85 35.39
C GLY A 66 88.47 -192.34 35.13
N LYS A 67 89.58 -191.87 34.57
CA LYS A 67 89.80 -190.47 34.15
C LYS A 67 90.02 -190.32 32.65
N ALA A 68 90.65 -191.30 31.99
CA ALA A 68 90.73 -191.35 30.54
C ALA A 68 89.46 -191.97 29.94
N GLU A 69 89.15 -191.64 28.70
CA GLU A 69 88.01 -192.20 27.95
C GLU A 69 88.12 -193.74 27.78
N THR A 70 89.32 -194.28 27.93
CA THR A 70 89.63 -195.71 27.86
C THR A 70 89.58 -196.44 29.20
N ASP A 71 89.38 -195.73 30.31
CA ASP A 71 89.38 -196.34 31.64
C ASP A 71 88.03 -197.03 31.95
N ALA A 72 88.08 -198.14 32.68
CA ALA A 72 86.86 -198.81 33.15
C ALA A 72 86.09 -197.93 34.15
N VAL A 73 84.85 -197.57 33.81
CA VAL A 73 83.97 -196.73 34.63
C VAL A 73 83.44 -197.51 35.82
N ASN A 74 83.54 -196.94 37.03
CA ASN A 74 82.98 -197.57 38.23
C ASN A 74 81.57 -197.05 38.59
N VAL A 75 80.84 -197.81 39.42
CA VAL A 75 79.44 -197.53 39.79
C VAL A 75 79.24 -196.14 40.43
N LYS A 76 80.28 -195.59 41.08
CA LYS A 76 80.25 -194.25 41.68
C LYS A 76 80.20 -193.13 40.62
N GLN A 77 80.86 -193.32 39.48
CA GLN A 77 80.81 -192.36 38.36
C GLN A 77 79.42 -192.35 37.71
N LEU A 78 78.78 -193.52 37.60
CA LEU A 78 77.42 -193.65 37.05
C LEU A 78 76.35 -192.99 37.95
N THR A 79 76.48 -193.10 39.28
CA THR A 79 75.55 -192.45 40.22
C THR A 79 75.73 -190.94 40.30
N ALA A 80 76.94 -190.41 40.04
CA ALA A 80 77.20 -188.96 40.03
C ALA A 80 76.48 -188.20 38.90
N LEU A 81 76.10 -188.88 37.82
CA LEU A 81 75.25 -188.34 36.73
C LEU A 81 73.75 -188.30 37.08
N GLY A 82 73.37 -188.66 38.31
CA GLY A 82 71.96 -188.69 38.76
C GLY A 82 71.23 -190.00 38.45
N GLY A 83 71.90 -190.99 37.86
CA GLY A 83 71.35 -192.32 37.66
C GLY A 83 71.16 -193.06 38.99
N LYS A 84 69.91 -193.21 39.45
CA LYS A 84 69.59 -194.12 40.56
C LYS A 84 69.67 -195.57 40.06
N VAL A 85 70.59 -196.32 40.65
CA VAL A 85 70.80 -197.76 40.42
C VAL A 85 70.19 -198.56 41.56
N ASP A 86 69.45 -199.62 41.27
CA ASP A 86 68.88 -200.52 42.29
C ASP A 86 69.90 -201.54 42.84
N SER A 87 69.46 -202.40 43.79
CA SER A 87 70.32 -203.43 44.40
C SER A 87 70.67 -204.61 43.47
N LEU A 88 70.18 -204.60 42.22
CA LEU A 88 70.44 -205.62 41.19
C LEU A 88 71.26 -205.07 40.02
N GLY A 89 71.35 -203.74 39.85
CA GLY A 89 72.17 -203.05 38.85
C GLY A 89 71.40 -202.21 37.81
N ASN A 90 70.09 -202.00 37.93
CA ASN A 90 69.25 -201.35 36.89
C ASN A 90 69.00 -199.85 37.13
N ILE A 91 68.73 -199.07 36.07
CA ILE A 91 68.50 -197.59 36.10
C ILE A 91 67.01 -197.24 35.88
N THR A 92 66.48 -196.18 36.52
CA THR A 92 65.02 -195.98 36.73
C THR A 92 64.39 -194.58 36.50
N ASN A 93 65.01 -193.59 35.82
CA ASN A 93 64.38 -192.27 35.58
C ASN A 93 64.60 -191.68 34.15
N ALA A 94 63.70 -190.80 33.70
CA ALA A 94 63.72 -190.12 32.39
C ALA A 94 63.92 -188.59 32.50
N PHE A 95 64.44 -187.94 31.45
CA PHE A 95 64.86 -186.53 31.42
C PHE A 95 63.94 -185.63 30.59
N VAL A 96 63.82 -184.35 30.97
CA VAL A 96 63.26 -183.29 30.12
C VAL A 96 64.35 -182.79 29.17
N ALA A 97 64.03 -182.71 27.87
CA ALA A 97 64.91 -182.16 26.86
C ALA A 97 64.65 -180.64 26.69
N TYR A 98 65.73 -179.85 26.71
CA TYR A 98 65.73 -178.52 26.11
C TYR A 98 65.96 -178.68 24.61
N ASP A 99 65.42 -177.78 23.80
CA ASP A 99 65.50 -177.86 22.32
C ASP A 99 66.96 -177.85 21.83
N ASP A 100 67.82 -177.12 22.56
CA ASP A 100 69.27 -177.10 22.36
C ASP A 100 70.03 -176.82 23.68
N ALA A 101 71.36 -176.77 23.60
CA ALA A 101 72.24 -176.50 24.75
C ALA A 101 72.15 -175.07 25.31
N THR A 102 71.59 -174.11 24.58
CA THR A 102 71.43 -172.71 25.02
C THR A 102 70.31 -172.55 26.04
N LYS A 103 69.32 -173.46 26.03
CA LYS A 103 68.09 -173.41 26.84
C LYS A 103 67.24 -172.16 26.57
N ALA A 104 67.43 -171.48 25.43
CA ALA A 104 66.63 -170.32 25.03
C ALA A 104 65.18 -170.69 24.68
N ALA A 105 64.93 -171.94 24.31
CA ALA A 105 63.61 -172.47 23.96
C ALA A 105 63.32 -173.81 24.67
N VAL A 106 62.03 -174.05 24.90
CA VAL A 106 61.45 -175.33 25.30
C VAL A 106 60.20 -175.53 24.46
N THR A 107 60.25 -176.45 23.50
CA THR A 107 59.11 -176.79 22.65
C THR A 107 58.20 -177.76 23.41
N LEU A 108 57.13 -177.22 24.00
CA LEU A 108 56.05 -178.00 24.60
C LEU A 108 55.17 -178.59 23.48
N GLY A 109 55.07 -179.92 23.43
CA GLY A 109 54.33 -180.63 22.37
C GLY A 109 52.81 -180.49 22.42
N GLY A 110 52.14 -181.07 21.41
CA GLY A 110 50.68 -181.14 21.28
C GLY A 110 50.13 -180.24 20.17
N SER A 111 49.25 -180.78 19.32
CA SER A 111 48.71 -180.07 18.13
C SER A 111 47.89 -178.81 18.43
N ASN A 112 47.38 -178.71 19.67
CA ASN A 112 46.53 -177.62 20.12
C ASN A 112 47.28 -176.67 21.08
N GLY A 113 48.61 -176.81 21.17
CA GLY A 113 49.43 -176.19 22.21
C GLY A 113 49.23 -176.83 23.60
N THR A 114 50.03 -176.37 24.56
CA THR A 114 49.93 -176.75 25.98
C THR A 114 49.49 -175.56 26.80
N GLN A 115 48.46 -175.70 27.63
CA GLN A 115 48.12 -174.68 28.63
C GLN A 115 49.12 -174.73 29.78
N ILE A 116 49.80 -173.62 30.03
CA ILE A 116 50.70 -173.47 31.19
C ILE A 116 49.87 -172.89 32.34
N HIS A 117 49.43 -173.76 33.25
CA HIS A 117 48.76 -173.32 34.47
C HIS A 117 49.77 -172.78 35.51
N ASN A 118 49.28 -171.96 36.45
CA ASN A 118 50.07 -171.37 37.54
C ASN A 118 51.19 -170.40 37.10
N VAL A 119 50.96 -169.65 36.02
CA VAL A 119 51.79 -168.50 35.62
C VAL A 119 51.44 -167.29 36.47
N ALA A 120 52.40 -166.76 37.22
CA ALA A 120 52.25 -165.52 38.00
C ALA A 120 52.14 -164.29 37.08
N ALA A 121 51.64 -163.17 37.61
CA ALA A 121 51.65 -161.89 36.88
C ALA A 121 53.09 -161.49 36.52
N GLY A 122 53.35 -161.21 35.25
CA GLY A 122 54.67 -160.85 34.77
C GLY A 122 55.08 -159.45 35.21
N VAL A 123 56.23 -159.31 35.86
CA VAL A 123 56.74 -158.04 36.42
C VAL A 123 57.95 -157.53 35.63
N ALA A 124 58.79 -158.43 35.13
CA ALA A 124 59.87 -158.11 34.20
C ALA A 124 59.38 -158.19 32.74
N GLY A 125 59.98 -157.40 31.86
CA GLY A 125 59.60 -157.32 30.43
C GLY A 125 59.88 -158.58 29.58
N LYS A 126 60.23 -159.71 30.19
CA LYS A 126 60.31 -161.04 29.55
C LYS A 126 59.44 -162.10 30.23
N ASP A 127 58.73 -161.73 31.29
CA ASP A 127 57.80 -162.63 31.95
C ASP A 127 56.54 -162.81 31.07
N ALA A 128 55.91 -163.97 31.16
CA ALA A 128 54.62 -164.17 30.51
C ALA A 128 53.54 -163.34 31.21
N VAL A 129 52.73 -162.61 30.42
CA VAL A 129 51.63 -161.76 30.93
C VAL A 129 50.42 -162.64 31.21
N ASN A 130 49.81 -162.51 32.39
CA ASN A 130 48.59 -163.26 32.72
C ASN A 130 47.31 -162.50 32.32
N LEU A 131 46.15 -163.17 32.37
CA LEU A 131 44.87 -162.60 31.93
C LEU A 131 44.40 -161.42 32.81
N ASP A 132 44.74 -161.41 34.10
CA ASP A 132 44.37 -160.32 35.02
C ASP A 132 45.03 -159.00 34.60
N GLN A 133 46.29 -159.03 34.20
CA GLN A 133 47.03 -157.85 33.73
C GLN A 133 46.39 -157.22 32.49
N LEU A 134 45.90 -158.04 31.55
CA LEU A 134 45.22 -157.56 30.35
C LEU A 134 43.86 -156.93 30.70
N THR A 135 43.15 -157.50 31.67
CA THR A 135 41.86 -156.99 32.14
C THR A 135 42.01 -155.68 32.90
N ALA A 136 43.07 -155.54 33.70
CA ALA A 136 43.41 -154.31 34.43
C ALA A 136 43.76 -153.12 33.51
N ALA A 137 44.29 -153.40 32.31
CA ALA A 137 44.55 -152.38 31.28
C ALA A 137 43.26 -151.83 30.62
N GLY A 138 42.07 -152.28 31.05
CA GLY A 138 40.77 -151.80 30.58
C GLY A 138 40.22 -152.56 29.36
N LEU A 139 40.87 -153.63 28.92
CA LEU A 139 40.35 -154.53 27.90
C LEU A 139 39.38 -155.53 28.55
N LYS A 140 38.15 -155.64 28.03
CA LYS A 140 37.19 -156.66 28.46
C LYS A 140 37.35 -157.92 27.61
N VAL A 141 37.95 -158.96 28.20
CA VAL A 141 38.16 -160.25 27.54
C VAL A 141 37.00 -161.21 27.85
N GLY A 142 36.43 -161.84 26.83
CA GLY A 142 35.33 -162.80 26.94
C GLY A 142 35.78 -164.22 27.27
N THR A 143 34.82 -165.14 27.46
CA THR A 143 35.09 -166.53 27.89
C THR A 143 35.87 -167.38 26.89
N SER A 144 35.98 -166.93 25.63
CA SER A 144 36.77 -167.56 24.57
C SER A 144 38.07 -166.80 24.23
N GLY A 145 38.40 -165.72 24.96
CA GLY A 145 39.66 -164.99 24.86
C GLY A 145 39.64 -163.71 23.98
N GLU A 146 38.49 -163.34 23.41
CA GLU A 146 38.33 -162.15 22.56
C GLU A 146 38.09 -160.83 23.34
N VAL A 147 38.55 -159.70 22.80
CA VAL A 147 38.34 -158.35 23.39
C VAL A 147 37.03 -157.73 22.88
N THR A 148 36.23 -157.14 23.77
CA THR A 148 34.82 -156.78 23.51
C THR A 148 34.46 -155.30 23.61
N ASN A 149 35.39 -154.39 23.95
CA ASN A 149 35.11 -152.96 24.11
C ASN A 149 35.96 -152.03 23.22
N ALA A 150 35.36 -150.91 22.81
CA ALA A 150 36.11 -149.81 22.18
C ALA A 150 36.96 -149.08 23.24
N PHE A 151 38.24 -148.88 22.93
CA PHE A 151 39.23 -148.32 23.84
C PHE A 151 39.40 -146.80 23.62
N VAL A 152 39.24 -146.01 24.68
CA VAL A 152 39.61 -144.59 24.70
C VAL A 152 40.83 -144.43 25.59
N ALA A 153 41.93 -143.97 25.01
CA ALA A 153 43.11 -143.58 25.75
C ALA A 153 42.86 -142.21 26.40
N TYR A 154 42.94 -142.15 27.73
CA TYR A 154 43.04 -140.90 28.48
C TYR A 154 44.51 -140.47 28.52
N ASP A 155 44.77 -139.17 28.58
CA ASP A 155 46.14 -138.63 28.63
C ASP A 155 46.87 -139.04 29.91
N ASP A 156 46.12 -139.30 30.99
CA ASP A 156 46.62 -139.70 32.30
C ASP A 156 45.63 -140.63 33.03
N ALA A 157 46.05 -141.13 34.20
CA ALA A 157 45.23 -142.00 35.05
C ALA A 157 44.04 -141.28 35.74
N THR A 158 44.04 -139.95 35.81
CA THR A 158 42.97 -139.14 36.40
C THR A 158 41.76 -138.98 35.48
N LYS A 159 41.95 -139.21 34.17
CA LYS A 159 40.93 -139.05 33.12
C LYS A 159 40.44 -137.61 32.94
N SER A 160 41.21 -136.64 33.42
CA SER A 160 40.90 -135.20 33.32
C SER A 160 40.99 -134.65 31.90
N LYS A 161 41.72 -135.33 31.01
CA LYS A 161 42.01 -134.89 29.65
C LYS A 161 42.04 -136.04 28.65
N VAL A 162 41.56 -135.74 27.43
CA VAL A 162 41.68 -136.59 26.24
C VAL A 162 42.23 -135.73 25.10
N THR A 163 43.43 -136.03 24.62
CA THR A 163 44.01 -135.40 23.42
C THR A 163 43.63 -136.21 22.19
N LEU A 164 42.62 -135.74 21.47
CA LEU A 164 42.17 -136.32 20.21
C LEU A 164 43.24 -136.07 19.11
N GLY A 165 43.66 -137.13 18.41
CA GLY A 165 44.74 -137.10 17.42
C GLY A 165 46.10 -137.56 17.95
N GLY A 166 46.25 -137.71 19.28
CA GLY A 166 47.51 -138.10 19.91
C GLY A 166 48.49 -136.94 20.05
N THR A 167 49.53 -137.12 20.88
CA THR A 167 50.45 -136.06 21.31
C THR A 167 51.44 -135.57 20.24
N ALA A 168 51.33 -136.06 19.00
CA ALA A 168 52.31 -135.83 17.92
C ALA A 168 51.72 -135.18 16.64
N THR A 169 50.44 -134.79 16.62
CA THR A 169 49.82 -134.13 15.46
C THR A 169 49.27 -132.75 15.80
N ALA A 170 49.58 -131.74 14.98
CA ALA A 170 49.08 -130.37 15.12
C ALA A 170 47.74 -130.12 14.41
N ALA A 171 47.19 -131.12 13.70
CA ALA A 171 45.92 -131.01 12.99
C ALA A 171 44.74 -131.23 13.95
N PRO A 172 43.80 -130.27 14.10
CA PRO A 172 42.63 -130.44 14.94
C PRO A 172 41.73 -131.57 14.43
N VAL A 173 41.22 -132.40 15.34
CA VAL A 173 40.23 -133.44 15.02
C VAL A 173 38.83 -132.84 15.04
N VAL A 174 38.06 -133.03 13.96
CA VAL A 174 36.65 -132.62 13.89
C VAL A 174 35.81 -133.47 14.83
N LEU A 175 35.19 -132.84 15.84
CA LEU A 175 34.24 -133.50 16.73
C LEU A 175 32.83 -133.46 16.12
N ALA A 176 32.50 -134.48 15.35
CA ALA A 176 31.19 -134.63 14.72
C ALA A 176 30.14 -135.19 15.70
N ASN A 177 28.85 -134.95 15.40
CA ASN A 177 27.70 -135.46 16.16
C ASN A 177 27.63 -135.00 17.64
N VAL A 178 28.16 -133.82 17.96
CA VAL A 178 28.05 -133.21 19.30
C VAL A 178 26.64 -132.67 19.53
N ALA A 179 25.97 -133.19 20.56
CA ALA A 179 24.65 -132.73 21.00
C ALA A 179 24.68 -131.26 21.45
N ALA A 180 23.53 -130.61 21.57
CA ALA A 180 23.48 -129.25 22.12
C ALA A 180 23.81 -129.29 23.62
N GLY A 181 24.84 -128.54 24.05
CA GLY A 181 25.25 -128.45 25.44
C GLY A 181 24.15 -127.83 26.30
N LYS A 182 23.91 -128.42 27.48
CA LYS A 182 22.89 -128.00 28.45
C LYS A 182 23.49 -127.64 29.81
N ALA A 183 24.56 -128.31 30.21
CA ALA A 183 25.37 -127.92 31.37
C ALA A 183 26.45 -126.90 30.96
N GLU A 184 26.93 -126.12 31.92
CA GLU A 184 27.99 -125.11 31.70
C GLU A 184 29.32 -125.73 31.23
N THR A 185 29.53 -127.02 31.47
CA THR A 185 30.70 -127.80 31.05
C THR A 185 30.54 -128.53 29.72
N ASP A 186 29.37 -128.47 29.09
CA ASP A 186 29.14 -129.14 27.80
C ASP A 186 29.74 -128.33 26.64
N ALA A 187 30.23 -129.03 25.61
CA ALA A 187 30.67 -128.36 24.38
C ALA A 187 29.47 -127.74 23.63
N VAL A 188 29.59 -126.46 23.27
CA VAL A 188 28.59 -125.71 22.49
C VAL A 188 28.69 -126.10 21.02
N ASN A 189 27.56 -126.42 20.37
CA ASN A 189 27.54 -126.72 18.95
C ASN A 189 27.16 -125.51 18.07
N VAL A 190 27.44 -125.57 16.77
CA VAL A 190 27.23 -124.47 15.81
C VAL A 190 25.76 -124.00 15.74
N LYS A 191 24.79 -124.89 16.04
CA LYS A 191 23.37 -124.54 16.11
C LYS A 191 23.05 -123.61 17.28
N GLN A 192 23.72 -123.76 18.42
CA GLN A 192 23.55 -122.86 19.56
C GLN A 192 24.13 -121.46 19.28
N LEU A 193 25.27 -121.41 18.60
CA LEU A 193 25.92 -120.15 18.21
C LEU A 193 25.12 -119.36 17.17
N THR A 194 24.53 -120.05 16.19
CA THR A 194 23.66 -119.43 15.18
C THR A 194 22.32 -118.96 15.74
N ALA A 195 21.78 -119.63 16.76
CA ALA A 195 20.56 -119.20 17.45
C ALA A 195 20.71 -117.85 18.20
N LEU A 196 21.93 -117.51 18.64
CA LEU A 196 22.27 -116.21 19.24
C LEU A 196 22.44 -115.08 18.21
N GLY A 197 22.17 -115.34 16.92
CA GLY A 197 22.28 -114.36 15.84
C GLY A 197 23.66 -114.31 15.14
N GLY A 198 24.61 -115.15 15.55
CA GLY A 198 25.91 -115.28 14.90
C GLY A 198 25.79 -115.97 13.54
N LYS A 199 26.01 -115.25 12.44
CA LYS A 199 26.15 -115.86 11.11
C LYS A 199 27.54 -116.50 10.97
N VAL A 200 27.57 -117.82 10.87
CA VAL A 200 28.78 -118.63 10.65
C VAL A 200 28.92 -118.95 9.16
N ASP A 201 30.11 -118.77 8.59
CA ASP A 201 30.40 -119.12 7.18
C ASP A 201 30.71 -120.63 7.00
N SER A 202 31.02 -121.05 5.77
CA SER A 202 31.36 -122.46 5.46
C SER A 202 32.72 -122.92 5.99
N LEU A 203 33.51 -122.03 6.60
CA LEU A 203 34.82 -122.31 7.20
C LEU A 203 34.76 -122.26 8.75
N GLY A 204 33.67 -121.77 9.33
CA GLY A 204 33.46 -121.65 10.78
C GLY A 204 33.59 -120.23 11.35
N ASN A 205 33.77 -119.20 10.52
CA ASN A 205 34.00 -117.82 10.97
C ASN A 205 32.68 -117.06 11.21
N ILE A 206 32.65 -116.16 12.21
CA ILE A 206 31.50 -115.26 12.48
C ILE A 206 31.58 -114.01 11.59
N THR A 207 30.44 -113.61 11.02
CA THR A 207 30.37 -112.61 9.91
C THR A 207 29.48 -111.38 10.15
N ASN A 208 28.97 -111.15 11.35
CA ASN A 208 28.09 -109.99 11.65
C ASN A 208 28.40 -109.32 13.01
N ALA A 209 28.15 -108.01 13.11
CA ALA A 209 28.23 -107.24 14.36
C ALA A 209 26.93 -107.35 15.19
N PHE A 210 27.08 -107.32 16.51
CA PHE A 210 25.99 -107.58 17.47
C PHE A 210 25.26 -106.29 17.87
N VAL A 211 23.93 -106.31 17.86
CA VAL A 211 23.09 -105.33 18.58
C VAL A 211 22.47 -106.06 19.76
N ALA A 212 22.83 -105.64 20.97
CA ALA A 212 22.18 -106.11 22.18
C ALA A 212 20.81 -105.44 22.29
N TYR A 213 19.74 -106.25 22.37
CA TYR A 213 18.47 -105.79 22.90
C TYR A 213 18.51 -105.92 24.42
N ASP A 214 17.85 -104.99 25.12
CA ASP A 214 17.88 -104.96 26.59
C ASP A 214 17.22 -106.21 27.21
N ASP A 215 16.26 -106.79 26.50
CA ASP A 215 15.60 -108.05 26.84
C ASP A 215 15.10 -108.81 25.58
N ALA A 216 14.42 -109.94 25.80
CA ALA A 216 13.85 -110.77 24.75
C ALA A 216 12.65 -110.14 24.00
N THR A 217 12.03 -109.09 24.54
CA THR A 217 10.88 -108.40 23.92
C THR A 217 11.31 -107.47 22.78
N LYS A 218 12.58 -107.02 22.79
CA LYS A 218 13.14 -106.08 21.82
C LYS A 218 12.45 -104.70 21.80
N ALA A 219 11.77 -104.34 22.89
CA ALA A 219 11.10 -103.05 23.03
C ALA A 219 12.08 -101.87 23.18
N ALA A 220 13.31 -102.15 23.64
CA ALA A 220 14.35 -101.15 23.88
C ALA A 220 15.74 -101.62 23.43
N VAL A 221 16.60 -100.65 23.13
CA VAL A 221 18.04 -100.80 22.90
C VAL A 221 18.72 -99.67 23.67
N THR A 222 19.36 -99.99 24.79
CA THR A 222 20.13 -99.04 25.59
C THR A 222 21.55 -98.93 25.03
N LEU A 223 21.83 -97.81 24.37
CA LEU A 223 23.19 -97.47 23.93
C LEU A 223 24.01 -96.97 25.13
N GLY A 224 25.16 -97.60 25.37
CA GLY A 224 26.04 -97.25 26.50
C GLY A 224 26.76 -95.90 26.37
N GLY A 225 27.56 -95.58 27.39
CA GLY A 225 28.40 -94.37 27.46
C GLY A 225 27.87 -93.30 28.41
N SER A 226 28.74 -92.67 29.21
CA SER A 226 28.34 -91.70 30.25
C SER A 226 27.72 -90.42 29.70
N ASN A 227 27.99 -90.10 28.43
CA ASN A 227 27.50 -88.91 27.73
C ASN A 227 26.48 -89.29 26.63
N GLY A 228 25.97 -90.53 26.65
CA GLY A 228 25.25 -91.15 25.54
C GLY A 228 26.14 -91.53 24.35
N THR A 229 25.52 -92.10 23.32
CA THR A 229 26.15 -92.47 22.05
C THR A 229 25.45 -91.75 20.90
N GLN A 230 26.23 -91.15 19.99
CA GLN A 230 25.68 -90.58 18.75
C GLN A 230 25.30 -91.68 17.76
N VAL A 231 24.11 -91.59 17.17
CA VAL A 231 23.67 -92.48 16.10
C VAL A 231 23.86 -91.76 14.76
N HIS A 232 24.90 -92.12 14.02
CA HIS A 232 25.15 -91.59 12.68
C HIS A 232 24.36 -92.36 11.60
N ASN A 233 24.22 -91.76 10.42
CA ASN A 233 23.49 -92.33 9.27
C ASN A 233 22.00 -92.65 9.53
N VAL A 234 21.35 -91.92 10.44
CA VAL A 234 19.89 -91.94 10.59
C VAL A 234 19.26 -91.28 9.37
N ALA A 235 18.62 -92.08 8.53
CA ALA A 235 17.81 -91.59 7.40
C ALA A 235 16.65 -90.72 7.90
N ALA A 236 16.11 -89.86 7.04
CA ALA A 236 14.95 -89.04 7.39
C ALA A 236 13.74 -89.94 7.72
N GLY A 237 13.19 -89.82 8.93
CA GLY A 237 12.04 -90.58 9.38
C GLY A 237 10.77 -90.19 8.62
N VAL A 238 10.01 -91.17 8.14
CA VAL A 238 8.82 -90.98 7.30
C VAL A 238 7.56 -91.48 8.00
N ALA A 239 7.65 -92.60 8.72
CA ALA A 239 6.57 -93.12 9.56
C ALA A 239 6.62 -92.49 10.97
N GLY A 240 5.47 -92.37 11.63
CA GLY A 240 5.34 -91.74 12.95
C GLY A 240 6.02 -92.45 14.14
N LYS A 241 6.86 -93.46 13.88
CA LYS A 241 7.71 -94.15 14.87
C LYS A 241 9.19 -94.18 14.44
N ASP A 242 9.53 -93.59 13.31
CA ASP A 242 10.92 -93.48 12.86
C ASP A 242 11.64 -92.42 13.70
N ALA A 243 12.95 -92.61 13.91
CA ALA A 243 13.79 -91.56 14.47
C ALA A 243 13.91 -90.40 13.47
N VAL A 244 13.72 -89.17 13.94
CA VAL A 244 13.97 -87.96 13.13
C VAL A 244 15.45 -87.58 13.21
N ASN A 245 16.03 -87.17 12.10
CA ASN A 245 17.41 -86.71 12.05
C ASN A 245 17.52 -85.17 12.19
N LEU A 246 18.74 -84.66 12.33
CA LEU A 246 18.99 -83.23 12.53
C LEU A 246 18.58 -82.37 11.32
N ASP A 247 18.65 -82.92 10.10
CA ASP A 247 18.24 -82.23 8.87
C ASP A 247 16.72 -81.97 8.87
N GLN A 248 15.92 -82.94 9.32
CA GLN A 248 14.48 -82.75 9.48
C GLN A 248 14.13 -81.68 10.51
N LEU A 249 14.84 -81.67 11.64
CA LEU A 249 14.62 -80.70 12.72
C LEU A 249 15.04 -79.28 12.32
N THR A 250 16.14 -79.15 11.57
CA THR A 250 16.60 -77.86 11.05
C THR A 250 15.73 -77.35 9.90
N ALA A 251 15.22 -78.23 9.04
CA ALA A 251 14.21 -77.90 8.03
C ALA A 251 12.87 -77.45 8.66
N ALA A 252 12.52 -77.94 9.86
CA ALA A 252 11.37 -77.47 10.63
C ALA A 252 11.57 -76.06 11.25
N GLY A 253 12.76 -75.46 11.11
CA GLY A 253 13.05 -74.08 11.51
C GLY A 253 13.86 -73.91 12.79
N LEU A 254 14.28 -75.01 13.45
CA LEU A 254 15.22 -74.92 14.57
C LEU A 254 16.64 -74.68 14.03
N LYS A 255 17.35 -73.70 14.60
CA LYS A 255 18.79 -73.54 14.39
C LYS A 255 19.50 -74.25 15.52
N VAL A 256 20.25 -75.31 15.20
CA VAL A 256 21.07 -76.03 16.17
C VAL A 256 22.52 -75.65 15.95
N GLY A 257 23.20 -75.22 17.01
CA GLY A 257 24.61 -74.82 16.96
C GLY A 257 25.56 -76.02 16.97
N THR A 258 26.87 -75.75 16.87
CA THR A 258 27.90 -76.79 16.73
C THR A 258 28.06 -77.69 17.95
N SER A 259 27.48 -77.32 19.10
CA SER A 259 27.46 -78.12 20.34
C SER A 259 26.08 -78.75 20.63
N GLY A 260 25.13 -78.66 19.70
CA GLY A 260 23.81 -79.30 19.81
C GLY A 260 22.72 -78.45 20.49
N GLU A 261 23.03 -77.23 20.90
CA GLU A 261 22.08 -76.29 21.51
C GLU A 261 21.16 -75.63 20.47
N VAL A 262 19.91 -75.38 20.83
CA VAL A 262 18.97 -74.61 19.98
C VAL A 262 19.28 -73.12 20.15
N THR A 263 19.67 -72.46 19.06
CA THR A 263 20.21 -71.09 19.03
C THR A 263 19.22 -70.03 18.59
N ASN A 264 18.00 -70.41 18.16
CA ASN A 264 16.92 -69.47 17.85
C ASN A 264 15.67 -69.67 18.72
N ALA A 265 15.01 -68.57 19.05
CA ALA A 265 13.65 -68.60 19.57
C ALA A 265 12.68 -68.95 18.42
N PHE A 266 12.11 -70.15 18.47
CA PHE A 266 11.12 -70.62 17.50
C PHE A 266 9.72 -70.14 17.89
N VAL A 267 9.00 -69.51 16.95
CA VAL A 267 7.58 -69.16 17.12
C VAL A 267 6.74 -70.22 16.42
N ALA A 268 6.00 -71.00 17.21
CA ALA A 268 5.11 -72.04 16.73
C ALA A 268 3.66 -71.51 16.57
N TYR A 269 2.88 -72.18 15.72
CA TYR A 269 1.42 -72.16 15.85
C TYR A 269 1.01 -73.03 17.06
N ASP A 270 -0.11 -72.68 17.70
CA ASP A 270 -0.61 -73.42 18.86
C ASP A 270 -0.96 -74.88 18.52
N ASP A 271 -1.38 -75.13 17.28
CA ASP A 271 -1.74 -76.44 16.76
C ASP A 271 -1.53 -76.54 15.23
N ALA A 272 -1.85 -77.71 14.66
CA ALA A 272 -1.70 -77.99 13.23
C ALA A 272 -2.66 -77.20 12.30
N THR A 273 -3.70 -76.55 12.83
CA THR A 273 -4.65 -75.73 12.04
C THR A 273 -4.05 -74.41 11.60
N LYS A 274 -2.98 -73.95 12.28
CA LYS A 274 -2.31 -72.66 12.06
C LYS A 274 -3.22 -71.43 12.26
N SER A 275 -4.36 -71.60 12.93
CA SER A 275 -5.33 -70.52 13.17
C SER A 275 -4.91 -69.55 14.29
N LYS A 276 -3.95 -69.93 15.14
CA LYS A 276 -3.56 -69.17 16.33
C LYS A 276 -2.07 -69.30 16.65
N VAL A 277 -1.49 -68.23 17.19
CA VAL A 277 -0.13 -68.15 17.75
C VAL A 277 -0.21 -67.48 19.13
N THR A 278 0.12 -68.22 20.19
CA THR A 278 0.24 -67.69 21.56
C THR A 278 1.69 -67.32 21.83
N LEU A 279 2.02 -66.04 21.67
CA LEU A 279 3.37 -65.52 21.94
C LEU A 279 3.70 -65.63 23.45
N GLY A 280 4.85 -66.22 23.77
CA GLY A 280 5.30 -66.49 25.15
C GLY A 280 4.96 -67.90 25.66
N GLY A 281 4.02 -68.60 25.03
CA GLY A 281 3.54 -69.91 25.46
C GLY A 281 2.49 -69.84 26.58
N THR A 282 1.96 -71.00 26.96
CA THR A 282 0.78 -71.11 27.85
C THR A 282 1.07 -70.86 29.34
N ALA A 283 2.33 -70.71 29.73
CA ALA A 283 2.76 -70.63 31.13
C ALA A 283 3.14 -69.21 31.61
N THR A 284 3.23 -68.21 30.71
CA THR A 284 3.62 -66.84 31.05
C THR A 284 2.47 -65.85 30.87
N ALA A 285 2.13 -65.12 31.94
CA ALA A 285 1.11 -64.07 31.89
C ALA A 285 1.63 -62.71 31.35
N ALA A 286 2.93 -62.59 31.05
CA ALA A 286 3.54 -61.37 30.53
C ALA A 286 3.35 -61.26 29.00
N PRO A 287 2.73 -60.18 28.48
CA PRO A 287 2.58 -59.97 27.05
C PRO A 287 3.93 -59.85 26.32
N VAL A 288 4.04 -60.44 25.13
CA VAL A 288 5.22 -60.32 24.27
C VAL A 288 5.07 -59.11 23.34
N VAL A 289 6.08 -58.24 23.30
CA VAL A 289 6.12 -57.10 22.37
C VAL A 289 6.44 -57.59 20.96
N LEU A 290 5.50 -57.41 20.03
CA LEU A 290 5.72 -57.64 18.61
C LEU A 290 6.23 -56.34 17.95
N ALA A 291 7.55 -56.19 17.87
CA ALA A 291 8.21 -55.02 17.26
C ALA A 291 8.41 -55.17 15.74
N ASN A 292 8.74 -54.06 15.08
CA ASN A 292 9.01 -53.98 13.62
C ASN A 292 7.84 -54.43 12.71
N VAL A 293 6.60 -54.31 13.19
CA VAL A 293 5.39 -54.53 12.39
C VAL A 293 5.27 -53.43 11.33
N ALA A 294 5.27 -53.81 10.05
CA ALA A 294 5.06 -52.90 8.92
C ALA A 294 3.66 -52.24 9.00
N ALA A 295 3.46 -51.13 8.31
CA ALA A 295 2.13 -50.50 8.29
C ALA A 295 1.16 -51.35 7.46
N GLY A 296 0.11 -51.86 8.10
CA GLY A 296 -0.92 -52.67 7.45
C GLY A 296 -1.69 -51.91 6.38
N LYS A 297 -2.02 -52.59 5.28
CA LYS A 297 -2.72 -52.05 4.11
C LYS A 297 -4.00 -52.81 3.78
N ALA A 298 -4.02 -54.12 4.01
CA ALA A 298 -5.22 -54.95 3.94
C ALA A 298 -5.92 -55.00 5.31
N GLU A 299 -7.21 -55.32 5.31
CA GLU A 299 -8.04 -55.43 6.54
C GLU A 299 -7.55 -56.51 7.50
N THR A 300 -6.79 -57.50 7.00
CA THR A 300 -6.19 -58.59 7.78
C THR A 300 -4.77 -58.30 8.26
N ASP A 301 -4.19 -57.16 7.90
CA ASP A 301 -2.83 -56.81 8.33
C ASP A 301 -2.83 -56.27 9.76
N ALA A 302 -1.78 -56.60 10.52
CA ALA A 302 -1.58 -56.01 11.84
C ALA A 302 -1.30 -54.50 11.74
N VAL A 303 -1.96 -53.70 12.56
CA VAL A 303 -1.71 -52.25 12.67
C VAL A 303 -0.56 -51.96 13.63
N ASN A 304 0.28 -50.98 13.29
CA ASN A 304 1.35 -50.52 14.17
C ASN A 304 1.02 -49.17 14.85
N VAL A 305 1.79 -48.81 15.89
CA VAL A 305 1.60 -47.57 16.67
C VAL A 305 1.69 -46.31 15.79
N LYS A 306 2.45 -46.34 14.68
CA LYS A 306 2.52 -45.23 13.73
C LYS A 306 1.18 -45.00 13.02
N GLN A 307 0.44 -46.05 12.68
CA GLN A 307 -0.90 -45.92 12.10
C GLN A 307 -1.91 -45.42 13.14
N LEU A 308 -1.89 -45.95 14.36
CA LEU A 308 -2.77 -45.50 15.45
C LEU A 308 -2.56 -44.01 15.80
N THR A 309 -1.29 -43.57 15.83
CA THR A 309 -0.94 -42.15 16.07
C THR A 309 -1.23 -41.25 14.86
N ALA A 310 -1.14 -41.75 13.63
CA ALA A 310 -1.58 -41.02 12.44
C ALA A 310 -3.10 -40.83 12.41
N PHE A 311 -3.87 -41.83 12.88
CA PHE A 311 -5.33 -41.76 12.98
C PHE A 311 -5.81 -40.78 14.05
N GLY A 312 -4.99 -40.50 15.08
CA GLY A 312 -5.20 -39.42 16.05
C GLY A 312 -4.97 -39.78 17.52
N GLY A 313 -4.71 -41.05 17.84
CA GLY A 313 -4.44 -41.48 19.22
C GLY A 313 -3.03 -41.10 19.67
N LYS A 314 -2.89 -40.27 20.71
CA LYS A 314 -1.60 -40.05 21.38
C LYS A 314 -1.33 -41.22 22.32
N VAL A 315 -0.22 -41.91 22.11
CA VAL A 315 0.21 -43.05 22.94
C VAL A 315 1.44 -42.64 23.75
N ASP A 316 1.46 -42.93 25.06
CA ASP A 316 2.61 -42.65 25.93
C ASP A 316 3.73 -43.71 25.80
N SER A 317 4.83 -43.53 26.53
CA SER A 317 5.95 -44.47 26.57
C SER A 317 5.60 -45.85 27.17
N SER A 318 4.43 -45.99 27.79
CA SER A 318 3.93 -47.22 28.41
C SER A 318 2.84 -47.90 27.56
N GLY A 319 2.48 -47.32 26.40
CA GLY A 319 1.46 -47.87 25.50
C GLY A 319 0.03 -47.39 25.75
N ASN A 320 -0.21 -46.48 26.69
CA ASN A 320 -1.56 -45.99 27.00
C ASN A 320 -2.00 -44.88 26.04
N VAL A 321 -3.27 -44.88 25.63
CA VAL A 321 -3.87 -43.75 24.90
C VAL A 321 -4.16 -42.60 25.87
N THR A 322 -3.67 -41.40 25.57
CA THR A 322 -3.64 -40.24 26.49
C THR A 322 -4.49 -39.04 26.04
N ASN A 323 -5.23 -39.14 24.93
CA ASN A 323 -6.14 -38.08 24.47
C ASN A 323 -7.56 -38.59 24.21
N ALA A 324 -8.53 -37.69 24.31
CA ALA A 324 -9.83 -37.88 23.70
C ALA A 324 -9.66 -37.90 22.18
N PHE A 325 -10.20 -38.93 21.54
CA PHE A 325 -10.07 -39.15 20.10
C PHE A 325 -11.01 -38.23 19.31
N VAL A 326 -10.45 -37.50 18.34
CA VAL A 326 -11.21 -36.76 17.33
C VAL A 326 -10.89 -37.40 15.98
N ALA A 327 -11.92 -37.94 15.32
CA ALA A 327 -11.81 -38.40 13.95
C ALA A 327 -11.73 -37.18 13.01
N TYR A 328 -10.63 -37.07 12.27
CA TYR A 328 -10.54 -36.17 11.13
C TYR A 328 -10.96 -36.92 9.87
N ASP A 329 -11.59 -36.22 8.94
CA ASP A 329 -12.07 -36.81 7.68
C ASP A 329 -10.91 -37.25 6.77
N SER A 330 -9.72 -36.67 6.97
CA SER A 330 -8.50 -36.99 6.23
C SER A 330 -7.23 -36.80 7.08
N THR A 331 -6.09 -37.26 6.56
CA THR A 331 -4.77 -37.02 7.17
C THR A 331 -4.32 -35.56 7.14
N ALA A 332 -4.99 -34.68 6.38
CA ALA A 332 -4.72 -33.24 6.35
C ALA A 332 -5.21 -32.49 7.61
N LYS A 333 -6.18 -33.07 8.34
CA LYS A 333 -6.73 -32.56 9.62
C LYS A 333 -7.38 -31.17 9.53
N ASP A 334 -7.82 -30.81 8.33
CA ASP A 334 -8.52 -29.58 7.96
C ASP A 334 -10.04 -29.67 8.17
N LEU A 335 -10.61 -30.89 8.19
CA LEU A 335 -12.04 -31.12 8.34
C LEU A 335 -12.37 -32.19 9.41
N VAL A 336 -13.47 -31.95 10.12
CA VAL A 336 -14.13 -32.88 11.05
C VAL A 336 -15.62 -32.86 10.75
N THR A 337 -16.17 -33.91 10.15
CA THR A 337 -17.61 -34.05 9.91
C THR A 337 -18.30 -34.71 11.10
N LEU A 338 -19.32 -34.03 11.65
CA LEU A 338 -20.17 -34.59 12.70
C LEU A 338 -21.28 -35.45 12.07
N GLN A 339 -21.21 -36.77 12.30
CA GLN A 339 -21.99 -37.80 11.60
C GLN A 339 -23.50 -37.86 11.93
N GLY A 340 -24.13 -36.76 12.33
CA GLY A 340 -25.55 -36.67 12.74
C GLY A 340 -26.58 -36.78 11.59
N GLY A 341 -26.16 -37.13 10.38
CA GLY A 341 -27.01 -37.17 9.19
C GLY A 341 -27.58 -35.80 8.80
N ALA A 342 -28.73 -35.80 8.10
CA ALA A 342 -29.35 -34.58 7.57
C ALA A 342 -29.80 -33.55 8.63
N SER A 343 -29.89 -33.95 9.90
CA SER A 343 -30.22 -33.05 11.02
C SER A 343 -28.98 -32.43 11.69
N GLY A 344 -27.77 -32.89 11.33
CA GLY A 344 -26.51 -32.51 11.97
C GLY A 344 -26.42 -32.89 13.45
N THR A 345 -25.41 -32.33 14.13
CA THR A 345 -25.16 -32.57 15.57
C THR A 345 -25.03 -31.24 16.30
N LYS A 346 -25.76 -31.07 17.41
CA LYS A 346 -25.60 -29.88 18.26
C LYS A 346 -24.31 -29.96 19.05
N ILE A 347 -23.47 -28.92 18.96
CA ILE A 347 -22.33 -28.71 19.86
C ILE A 347 -22.82 -27.84 21.03
N THR A 348 -22.78 -28.38 22.24
CA THR A 348 -23.18 -27.67 23.48
C THR A 348 -21.98 -27.44 24.39
N ASN A 349 -22.16 -26.66 25.46
CA ASN A 349 -21.09 -26.27 26.39
C ASN A 349 -19.90 -25.54 25.74
N LEU A 350 -20.13 -24.88 24.60
CA LEU A 350 -19.13 -24.07 23.91
C LEU A 350 -18.91 -22.74 24.66
N LYS A 351 -17.70 -22.55 25.20
CA LYS A 351 -17.27 -21.26 25.75
C LYS A 351 -17.33 -20.18 24.67
N ALA A 352 -17.66 -18.95 25.04
CA ALA A 352 -17.65 -17.83 24.11
C ALA A 352 -16.26 -17.64 23.48
N GLY A 353 -16.17 -17.71 22.15
CA GLY A 353 -14.93 -17.52 21.39
C GLY A 353 -14.51 -16.05 21.28
N ALA A 354 -13.25 -15.77 20.92
CA ALA A 354 -12.79 -14.41 20.70
C ALA A 354 -13.48 -13.76 19.47
N LEU A 355 -13.92 -12.51 19.60
CA LEU A 355 -14.43 -11.69 18.49
C LEU A 355 -13.32 -10.74 18.01
N THR A 356 -12.49 -11.21 17.10
CA THR A 356 -11.43 -10.44 16.42
C THR A 356 -11.37 -10.81 14.94
N SER A 357 -10.73 -9.97 14.11
CA SER A 357 -10.58 -10.20 12.66
C SER A 357 -9.72 -11.42 12.30
N THR A 358 -9.04 -12.04 13.26
CA THR A 358 -8.14 -13.20 13.09
C THR A 358 -8.56 -14.41 13.93
N SER A 359 -9.72 -14.35 14.59
CA SER A 359 -10.18 -15.44 15.46
C SER A 359 -10.54 -16.69 14.65
N THR A 360 -10.08 -17.83 15.13
CA THR A 360 -10.46 -19.17 14.65
C THR A 360 -11.38 -19.90 15.65
N ASP A 361 -11.86 -19.20 16.69
CA ASP A 361 -12.74 -19.79 17.69
C ASP A 361 -14.16 -19.93 17.14
N ALA A 362 -14.83 -21.04 17.44
CA ALA A 362 -16.26 -21.18 17.20
C ALA A 362 -17.04 -20.24 18.14
N ILE A 363 -17.98 -19.47 17.57
CA ILE A 363 -18.90 -18.64 18.36
C ILE A 363 -20.10 -19.46 18.85
N ASN A 364 -20.63 -19.11 20.02
CA ASN A 364 -21.86 -19.71 20.55
C ASN A 364 -23.08 -18.79 20.35
N GLY A 365 -24.27 -19.32 20.64
CA GLY A 365 -25.54 -18.61 20.43
C GLY A 365 -25.70 -17.31 21.23
N SER A 366 -25.08 -17.16 22.40
CA SER A 366 -25.19 -15.92 23.18
C SER A 366 -24.42 -14.77 22.54
N GLN A 367 -23.32 -15.06 21.84
CA GLN A 367 -22.54 -14.05 21.13
C GLN A 367 -23.29 -13.52 19.92
N LEU A 368 -23.90 -14.40 19.13
CA LEU A 368 -24.76 -14.00 18.01
C LEU A 368 -26.00 -13.24 18.49
N TYR A 369 -26.63 -13.70 19.58
CA TYR A 369 -27.76 -12.99 20.19
C TYR A 369 -27.39 -11.58 20.65
N ASN A 370 -26.22 -11.39 21.28
CA ASN A 370 -25.75 -10.08 21.70
C ASN A 370 -25.57 -9.12 20.51
N THR A 371 -24.97 -9.58 19.41
CA THR A 371 -24.83 -8.77 18.17
C THR A 371 -26.19 -8.41 17.56
N ALA A 372 -27.13 -9.35 17.52
CA ALA A 372 -28.50 -9.08 17.07
C ALA A 372 -29.21 -8.08 18.00
N SER A 373 -29.01 -8.20 19.31
CA SER A 373 -29.59 -7.33 20.33
C SER A 373 -29.05 -5.90 20.25
N SER A 374 -27.73 -5.72 20.09
CA SER A 374 -27.14 -4.39 19.86
C SER A 374 -27.65 -3.75 18.56
N THR A 375 -27.87 -4.55 17.51
CA THR A 375 -28.40 -4.05 16.24
C THR A 375 -29.87 -3.63 16.37
N ALA A 376 -30.70 -4.42 17.06
CA ALA A 376 -32.08 -4.08 17.36
C ALA A 376 -32.18 -2.79 18.21
N ALA A 377 -31.31 -2.65 19.22
CA ALA A 377 -31.23 -1.44 20.05
C ALA A 377 -30.78 -0.21 19.25
N ALA A 378 -29.84 -0.36 18.32
CA ALA A 378 -29.36 0.72 17.45
C ALA A 378 -30.41 1.19 16.42
N LEU A 379 -31.26 0.27 15.93
CA LEU A 379 -32.44 0.63 15.13
C LEU A 379 -33.49 1.35 16.01
N GLY A 380 -33.71 0.88 17.24
CA GLY A 380 -34.73 1.43 18.12
C GLY A 380 -36.14 1.16 17.56
N GLY A 381 -37.07 2.10 17.71
CA GLY A 381 -38.44 1.96 17.20
C GLY A 381 -39.23 0.75 17.75
N GLY A 382 -38.79 0.15 18.85
CA GLY A 382 -39.35 -1.10 19.38
C GLY A 382 -38.83 -2.41 18.73
N ALA A 383 -37.80 -2.33 17.88
CA ALA A 383 -37.13 -3.52 17.35
C ALA A 383 -36.50 -4.36 18.49
N THR A 384 -36.63 -5.68 18.38
CA THR A 384 -36.23 -6.67 19.40
C THR A 384 -35.75 -7.96 18.73
N VAL A 385 -34.97 -8.79 19.44
CA VAL A 385 -34.58 -10.12 18.95
C VAL A 385 -35.63 -11.15 19.37
N GLY A 386 -36.23 -11.82 18.38
CA GLY A 386 -37.22 -12.89 18.58
C GLY A 386 -36.60 -14.21 19.05
N ALA A 387 -37.46 -15.16 19.44
CA ALA A 387 -37.03 -16.49 19.90
C ALA A 387 -36.40 -17.35 18.78
N ASP A 388 -36.59 -16.98 17.51
CA ASP A 388 -35.92 -17.58 16.35
C ASP A 388 -34.59 -16.88 15.98
N GLY A 389 -34.15 -15.90 16.79
CA GLY A 389 -32.92 -15.13 16.59
C GLY A 389 -33.02 -13.97 15.59
N LYS A 390 -34.19 -13.72 14.99
CA LYS A 390 -34.37 -12.60 14.03
C LYS A 390 -34.65 -11.29 14.76
N ILE A 391 -34.23 -10.18 14.15
CA ILE A 391 -34.60 -8.83 14.58
C ILE A 391 -36.00 -8.52 14.03
N SER A 392 -36.92 -8.10 14.90
CA SER A 392 -38.24 -7.60 14.51
C SER A 392 -38.15 -6.20 13.90
N ALA A 393 -39.03 -5.88 12.96
CA ALA A 393 -39.01 -4.59 12.27
C ALA A 393 -39.28 -3.43 13.26
N PRO A 394 -38.49 -2.34 13.22
CA PRO A 394 -38.75 -1.15 14.02
C PRO A 394 -40.08 -0.49 13.61
N THR A 395 -40.54 0.47 14.40
CA THR A 395 -41.68 1.34 14.09
C THR A 395 -41.31 2.78 14.37
N TYR A 396 -41.06 3.56 13.31
CA TYR A 396 -40.81 5.00 13.38
C TYR A 396 -42.10 5.76 13.10
N LYS A 397 -42.40 6.80 13.89
CA LYS A 397 -43.61 7.62 13.72
C LYS A 397 -43.25 8.97 13.10
N VAL A 398 -43.74 9.22 11.89
CA VAL A 398 -43.49 10.48 11.14
C VAL A 398 -44.81 10.99 10.57
N GLY A 399 -45.17 12.24 10.86
CA GLY A 399 -46.41 12.85 10.36
C GLY A 399 -47.70 12.13 10.76
N GLY A 400 -47.68 11.33 11.84
CA GLY A 400 -48.80 10.49 12.27
C GLY A 400 -48.84 9.08 11.66
N ASN A 401 -47.96 8.75 10.72
CA ASN A 401 -47.86 7.44 10.06
C ASN A 401 -46.72 6.58 10.64
N ASP A 402 -46.84 5.26 10.49
CA ASP A 402 -45.88 4.26 10.99
C ASP A 402 -45.02 3.68 9.85
N TYR A 403 -43.70 3.74 10.01
CA TYR A 403 -42.70 3.26 9.05
C TYR A 403 -41.88 2.11 9.64
N LYS A 404 -41.56 1.10 8.83
CA LYS A 404 -40.97 -0.18 9.30
C LYS A 404 -39.49 -0.37 8.97
N ASP A 405 -38.89 0.61 8.29
CA ASP A 405 -37.47 0.69 7.99
C ASP A 405 -36.99 2.14 8.08
N VAL A 406 -35.67 2.35 8.11
CA VAL A 406 -35.07 3.68 8.29
C VAL A 406 -35.20 4.57 7.05
N GLY A 407 -35.18 3.99 5.85
CA GLY A 407 -35.21 4.73 4.59
C GLY A 407 -36.57 5.38 4.37
N THR A 408 -37.65 4.60 4.44
CA THR A 408 -39.01 5.13 4.22
C THR A 408 -39.43 6.14 5.29
N ALA A 409 -38.90 6.03 6.51
CA ALA A 409 -39.08 7.03 7.56
C ALA A 409 -38.36 8.36 7.23
N LEU A 410 -37.14 8.32 6.70
CA LEU A 410 -36.38 9.50 6.29
C LEU A 410 -37.04 10.22 5.09
N ASP A 411 -37.49 9.46 4.08
CA ASP A 411 -38.21 10.02 2.93
C ASP A 411 -39.47 10.78 3.37
N ALA A 412 -40.20 10.24 4.37
CA ALA A 412 -41.36 10.90 4.96
C ALA A 412 -40.99 12.20 5.72
N VAL A 413 -39.85 12.23 6.43
CA VAL A 413 -39.37 13.46 7.08
C VAL A 413 -39.05 14.53 6.03
N VAL A 414 -38.34 14.17 4.97
CA VAL A 414 -38.02 15.10 3.87
C VAL A 414 -39.30 15.66 3.25
N ALA A 415 -40.27 14.81 2.92
CA ALA A 415 -41.58 15.23 2.41
C ALA A 415 -42.34 16.16 3.36
N SER A 416 -42.27 15.92 4.67
CA SER A 416 -42.91 16.79 5.68
C SER A 416 -42.23 18.15 5.89
N SER A 417 -40.93 18.24 5.60
CA SER A 417 -40.14 19.48 5.71
C SER A 417 -40.16 20.35 4.45
N GLY A 418 -40.47 19.76 3.28
CA GLY A 418 -40.48 20.42 1.97
C GLY A 418 -41.70 21.28 1.67
N GLY A 419 -42.42 21.74 2.70
CA GLY A 419 -43.65 22.52 2.58
C GLY A 419 -43.42 23.88 1.94
N SER A 420 -43.48 23.96 0.61
CA SER A 420 -43.86 25.21 -0.06
C SER A 420 -45.30 25.54 0.33
N ALA A 421 -45.47 26.34 1.39
CA ALA A 421 -46.72 27.01 1.67
C ALA A 421 -47.13 27.77 0.41
N ALA A 422 -48.25 27.36 -0.20
CA ALA A 422 -48.73 27.90 -1.47
C ALA A 422 -48.99 29.41 -1.40
N ASP A 423 -49.34 29.89 -0.21
CA ASP A 423 -49.70 31.28 0.10
C ASP A 423 -48.51 32.12 0.62
N ALA A 424 -47.28 31.58 0.66
CA ALA A 424 -46.12 32.32 1.13
C ALA A 424 -45.55 33.24 0.03
N VAL A 425 -45.47 34.54 0.33
CA VAL A 425 -44.71 35.51 -0.49
C VAL A 425 -43.23 35.16 -0.42
N LYS A 426 -42.61 34.94 -1.59
CA LYS A 426 -41.19 34.58 -1.75
C LYS A 426 -40.48 35.62 -2.60
N TYR A 427 -39.18 35.73 -2.41
CA TYR A 427 -38.30 36.44 -3.33
C TYR A 427 -38.18 35.65 -4.64
N ASP A 428 -38.03 36.34 -5.76
CA ASP A 428 -37.90 35.75 -7.09
C ASP A 428 -36.62 34.92 -7.22
N THR A 429 -35.57 35.32 -6.49
CA THR A 429 -34.26 34.67 -6.45
C THR A 429 -33.67 34.71 -5.03
N SER A 430 -32.57 34.02 -4.80
CA SER A 430 -31.78 34.10 -3.56
C SER A 430 -31.03 35.41 -3.35
N ALA A 431 -31.08 36.36 -4.29
CA ALA A 431 -30.49 37.69 -4.12
C ALA A 431 -31.33 38.62 -3.22
N HIS A 432 -32.58 38.26 -2.93
CA HIS A 432 -33.53 39.01 -2.09
C HIS A 432 -33.82 40.45 -2.56
N ASP A 433 -33.57 40.73 -3.84
CA ASP A 433 -33.71 42.04 -4.49
C ASP A 433 -35.10 42.29 -5.09
N LYS A 434 -35.85 41.23 -5.42
CA LYS A 434 -37.15 41.31 -6.09
C LYS A 434 -38.17 40.31 -5.55
N VAL A 435 -39.44 40.73 -5.53
CA VAL A 435 -40.63 39.92 -5.22
C VAL A 435 -41.68 40.13 -6.32
N THR A 436 -42.07 39.05 -7.02
CA THR A 436 -43.21 39.04 -7.94
C THR A 436 -44.40 38.36 -7.28
N LEU A 437 -45.43 39.15 -6.94
CA LEU A 437 -46.66 38.63 -6.33
C LEU A 437 -47.39 37.71 -7.33
N GLY A 438 -47.75 36.50 -6.88
CA GLY A 438 -48.29 35.43 -7.74
C GLY A 438 -47.23 34.50 -8.35
N GLY A 439 -45.93 34.81 -8.19
CA GLY A 439 -44.81 34.03 -8.71
C GLY A 439 -44.26 34.57 -10.03
N THR A 440 -43.03 34.18 -10.38
CA THR A 440 -42.23 34.76 -11.48
C THR A 440 -42.84 34.60 -12.89
N ALA A 441 -43.83 33.72 -13.06
CA ALA A 441 -44.55 33.50 -14.32
C ALA A 441 -45.98 34.08 -14.33
N ALA A 442 -46.42 34.75 -13.26
CA ALA A 442 -47.77 35.30 -13.17
C ALA A 442 -47.93 36.57 -14.02
N ALA A 443 -48.87 36.53 -14.97
CA ALA A 443 -49.25 37.68 -15.80
C ALA A 443 -50.43 38.49 -15.23
N ALA A 444 -51.18 37.94 -14.26
CA ALA A 444 -52.30 38.60 -13.63
C ALA A 444 -51.83 39.44 -12.41
N PRO A 445 -52.16 40.74 -12.32
CA PRO A 445 -51.83 41.56 -11.17
C PRO A 445 -52.47 41.05 -9.87
N VAL A 446 -51.74 41.13 -8.75
CA VAL A 446 -52.23 40.76 -7.42
C VAL A 446 -52.47 42.03 -6.60
N VAL A 447 -53.64 42.11 -5.95
CA VAL A 447 -53.98 43.23 -5.05
C VAL A 447 -53.25 43.05 -3.71
N LEU A 448 -52.38 44.00 -3.37
CA LEU A 448 -51.75 44.05 -2.04
C LEU A 448 -52.60 44.90 -1.09
N ALA A 449 -53.50 44.25 -0.35
CA ALA A 449 -54.38 44.89 0.63
C ALA A 449 -53.72 45.01 2.03
N ASN A 450 -54.34 45.79 2.92
CA ASN A 450 -53.93 45.99 4.32
C ASN A 450 -52.51 46.58 4.52
N VAL A 451 -51.94 47.22 3.49
CA VAL A 451 -50.68 47.98 3.59
C VAL A 451 -50.88 49.18 4.53
N ALA A 452 -50.13 49.20 5.64
CA ALA A 452 -50.08 50.35 6.55
C ALA A 452 -49.54 51.59 5.83
N ALA A 453 -49.80 52.79 6.37
CA ALA A 453 -49.26 54.01 5.77
C ALA A 453 -47.74 54.06 5.94
N GLY A 454 -47.00 54.09 4.84
CA GLY A 454 -45.53 54.17 4.83
C GLY A 454 -45.02 55.47 5.45
N LYS A 455 -43.88 55.39 6.15
CA LYS A 455 -43.24 56.50 6.87
C LYS A 455 -41.79 56.71 6.44
N ALA A 456 -41.07 55.64 6.10
CA ALA A 456 -39.74 55.70 5.52
C ALA A 456 -39.81 55.73 3.98
N GLU A 457 -38.73 56.18 3.34
CA GLU A 457 -38.61 56.23 1.87
C GLU A 457 -38.69 54.84 1.20
N THR A 458 -38.40 53.78 1.96
CA THR A 458 -38.47 52.38 1.53
C THR A 458 -39.82 51.71 1.79
N ASP A 459 -40.78 52.40 2.42
CA ASP A 459 -42.10 51.83 2.73
C ASP A 459 -43.03 51.94 1.52
N ALA A 460 -43.88 50.93 1.30
CA ALA A 460 -44.93 51.00 0.31
C ALA A 460 -45.99 52.07 0.66
N VAL A 461 -46.35 52.92 -0.30
CA VAL A 461 -47.45 53.88 -0.15
C VAL A 461 -48.80 53.22 -0.41
N ASN A 462 -49.81 53.56 0.41
CA ASN A 462 -51.17 53.08 0.21
C ASN A 462 -52.09 54.14 -0.41
N VAL A 463 -53.27 53.72 -0.88
CA VAL A 463 -54.27 54.60 -1.54
C VAL A 463 -54.70 55.76 -0.64
N LYS A 464 -54.68 55.60 0.70
CA LYS A 464 -54.98 56.68 1.65
C LYS A 464 -53.94 57.80 1.62
N GLN A 465 -52.66 57.47 1.44
CA GLN A 465 -51.61 58.49 1.30
C GLN A 465 -51.72 59.23 -0.04
N LEU A 466 -51.98 58.51 -1.13
CA LEU A 466 -52.15 59.10 -2.46
C LEU A 466 -53.38 60.03 -2.54
N THR A 467 -54.49 59.64 -1.89
CA THR A 467 -55.68 60.48 -1.79
C THR A 467 -55.50 61.68 -0.85
N ALA A 468 -54.72 61.54 0.23
CA ALA A 468 -54.36 62.65 1.11
C ALA A 468 -53.46 63.70 0.43
N LEU A 469 -52.59 63.27 -0.49
CA LEU A 469 -51.79 64.18 -1.31
C LEU A 469 -52.66 65.02 -2.26
N GLY A 470 -53.77 64.47 -2.74
CA GLY A 470 -54.77 65.18 -3.56
C GLY A 470 -55.25 64.44 -4.81
N GLY A 471 -54.80 63.20 -5.05
CA GLY A 471 -55.28 62.38 -6.16
C GLY A 471 -56.67 61.77 -5.89
N LYS A 472 -57.61 61.92 -6.82
CA LYS A 472 -58.91 61.22 -6.79
C LYS A 472 -58.79 59.90 -7.53
N VAL A 473 -58.83 58.79 -6.78
CA VAL A 473 -58.81 57.43 -7.30
C VAL A 473 -60.24 56.94 -7.53
N ASP A 474 -60.55 56.38 -8.71
CA ASP A 474 -61.86 55.77 -8.99
C ASP A 474 -61.96 54.30 -8.50
N SER A 475 -63.10 53.66 -8.76
CA SER A 475 -63.35 52.25 -8.39
C SER A 475 -62.53 51.22 -9.19
N LEU A 476 -61.80 51.65 -10.22
CA LEU A 476 -60.91 50.82 -11.05
C LEU A 476 -59.42 51.08 -10.74
N GLY A 477 -59.12 52.08 -9.90
CA GLY A 477 -57.75 52.45 -9.51
C GLY A 477 -57.15 53.63 -10.29
N ASN A 478 -57.90 54.28 -11.18
CA ASN A 478 -57.38 55.37 -12.03
C ASN A 478 -57.38 56.72 -11.29
N ILE A 479 -56.39 57.58 -11.60
CA ILE A 479 -56.38 58.98 -11.15
C ILE A 479 -57.25 59.82 -12.09
N THR A 480 -58.19 60.57 -11.52
CA THR A 480 -59.29 61.23 -12.28
C THR A 480 -59.26 62.76 -12.26
N ASN A 481 -58.28 63.39 -11.61
CA ASN A 481 -58.15 64.85 -11.53
C ASN A 481 -56.77 65.37 -11.95
N ALA A 482 -56.75 66.58 -12.50
CA ALA A 482 -55.52 67.37 -12.59
C ALA A 482 -55.03 67.72 -11.18
N PHE A 483 -53.73 67.51 -10.93
CA PHE A 483 -53.11 67.68 -9.63
C PHE A 483 -52.35 69.01 -9.54
N VAL A 484 -52.58 69.77 -8.47
CA VAL A 484 -51.76 70.92 -8.08
C VAL A 484 -51.18 70.62 -6.71
N ALA A 485 -49.85 70.55 -6.64
CA ALA A 485 -49.14 70.43 -5.37
C ALA A 485 -49.17 71.79 -4.65
N TYR A 486 -49.75 71.83 -3.46
CA TYR A 486 -49.56 72.93 -2.52
C TYR A 486 -48.29 72.70 -1.73
N ASP A 487 -47.58 73.77 -1.37
CA ASP A 487 -46.29 73.69 -0.68
C ASP A 487 -46.38 73.00 0.69
N ASN A 488 -47.56 73.01 1.30
CA ASN A 488 -47.89 72.27 2.51
C ASN A 488 -49.42 72.17 2.71
N ALA A 489 -49.84 71.45 3.76
CA ALA A 489 -51.24 71.18 4.07
C ALA A 489 -52.13 72.42 4.31
N THR A 490 -51.57 73.62 4.57
CA THR A 490 -52.37 74.85 4.76
C THR A 490 -52.92 75.42 3.45
N LYS A 491 -52.38 74.99 2.30
CA LYS A 491 -52.77 75.47 0.96
C LYS A 491 -52.59 76.98 0.73
N ALA A 492 -51.76 77.63 1.54
CA ALA A 492 -51.51 79.07 1.46
C ALA A 492 -50.65 79.49 0.25
N ALA A 493 -49.87 78.57 -0.32
CA ALA A 493 -48.96 78.84 -1.44
C ALA A 493 -48.84 77.62 -2.38
N VAL A 494 -48.48 77.92 -3.63
CA VAL A 494 -48.07 76.98 -4.69
C VAL A 494 -46.80 77.54 -5.30
N THR A 495 -45.66 76.89 -5.06
CA THR A 495 -44.38 77.23 -5.65
C THR A 495 -44.22 76.48 -6.97
N LEU A 496 -44.30 77.22 -8.08
CA LEU A 496 -44.04 76.67 -9.42
C LEU A 496 -42.52 76.51 -9.63
N GLY A 497 -42.10 75.35 -10.14
CA GLY A 497 -40.69 75.04 -10.38
C GLY A 497 -40.08 75.77 -11.60
N GLY A 498 -38.81 75.47 -11.84
CA GLY A 498 -38.00 76.02 -12.95
C GLY A 498 -37.13 77.20 -12.52
N SER A 499 -35.84 77.18 -12.91
CA SER A 499 -34.86 78.21 -12.50
C SER A 499 -35.19 79.63 -12.98
N ASN A 500 -36.03 79.74 -14.01
CA ASN A 500 -36.44 81.00 -14.64
C ASN A 500 -37.93 81.32 -14.34
N GLY A 501 -38.55 80.60 -13.39
CA GLY A 501 -39.99 80.60 -13.17
C GLY A 501 -40.77 79.83 -14.25
N THR A 502 -42.10 79.85 -14.13
CA THR A 502 -43.04 79.19 -15.05
C THR A 502 -44.08 80.20 -15.55
N GLN A 503 -44.38 80.19 -16.86
CA GLN A 503 -45.48 80.99 -17.42
C GLN A 503 -46.84 80.37 -17.07
N ILE A 504 -47.75 81.17 -16.54
CA ILE A 504 -49.13 80.76 -16.28
C ILE A 504 -49.99 81.21 -17.46
N HIS A 505 -50.34 80.27 -18.34
CA HIS A 505 -51.22 80.50 -19.49
C HIS A 505 -52.70 80.33 -19.11
N ASN A 506 -53.60 80.90 -19.91
CA ASN A 506 -55.05 80.83 -19.72
C ASN A 506 -55.56 81.41 -18.38
N VAL A 507 -54.90 82.45 -17.88
CA VAL A 507 -55.39 83.24 -16.72
C VAL A 507 -56.50 84.18 -17.20
N ALA A 508 -57.73 83.90 -16.77
CA ALA A 508 -58.87 84.79 -16.97
C ALA A 508 -58.64 86.14 -16.27
N ALA A 509 -59.28 87.20 -16.75
CA ALA A 509 -59.16 88.53 -16.15
C ALA A 509 -59.61 88.51 -14.67
N GLY A 510 -58.76 88.98 -13.77
CA GLY A 510 -59.05 89.03 -12.35
C GLY A 510 -60.18 90.02 -12.03
N THR A 511 -61.20 89.58 -11.31
CA THR A 511 -62.38 90.38 -10.95
C THR A 511 -62.54 90.58 -9.44
N ALA A 512 -61.93 89.72 -8.62
CA ALA A 512 -61.82 89.86 -7.18
C ALA A 512 -60.40 90.28 -6.76
N GLY A 513 -60.26 90.94 -5.61
CA GLY A 513 -58.99 91.51 -5.12
C GLY A 513 -57.90 90.50 -4.70
N LYS A 514 -58.04 89.22 -5.03
CA LYS A 514 -57.02 88.17 -4.87
C LYS A 514 -56.76 87.38 -6.16
N ASP A 515 -57.44 87.72 -7.25
CA ASP A 515 -57.23 87.10 -8.55
C ASP A 515 -55.90 87.58 -9.14
N ALA A 516 -55.26 86.73 -9.94
CA ALA A 516 -54.09 87.15 -10.72
C ALA A 516 -54.54 88.11 -11.84
N VAL A 517 -53.87 89.26 -11.96
CA VAL A 517 -54.07 90.20 -13.06
C VAL A 517 -53.38 89.64 -14.31
N ASN A 518 -54.10 89.55 -15.42
CA ASN A 518 -53.55 89.06 -16.69
C ASN A 518 -52.98 90.20 -17.56
N LEU A 519 -52.28 89.84 -18.65
CA LEU A 519 -51.64 90.82 -19.53
C LEU A 519 -52.65 91.73 -20.26
N ASP A 520 -53.85 91.22 -20.55
CA ASP A 520 -54.93 92.00 -21.20
C ASP A 520 -55.41 93.14 -20.30
N GLN A 521 -55.54 92.89 -18.98
CA GLN A 521 -55.90 93.94 -18.01
C GLN A 521 -54.82 95.03 -17.92
N LEU A 522 -53.54 94.64 -17.94
CA LEU A 522 -52.43 95.59 -17.86
C LEU A 522 -52.29 96.44 -19.14
N THR A 523 -52.53 95.83 -20.30
CA THR A 523 -52.51 96.55 -21.59
C THR A 523 -53.74 97.44 -21.77
N ALA A 524 -54.92 97.02 -21.31
CA ALA A 524 -56.12 97.85 -21.25
C ALA A 524 -55.93 99.10 -20.36
N ALA A 525 -55.16 98.99 -19.27
CA ALA A 525 -54.81 100.12 -18.42
C ALA A 525 -53.85 101.13 -19.09
N GLY A 526 -53.26 100.81 -20.24
CA GLY A 526 -52.45 101.73 -21.06
C GLY A 526 -50.94 101.46 -21.09
N LEU A 527 -50.46 100.39 -20.43
CA LEU A 527 -49.07 99.94 -20.61
C LEU A 527 -48.93 99.21 -21.95
N LYS A 528 -47.87 99.53 -22.70
CA LYS A 528 -47.49 98.78 -23.91
C LYS A 528 -46.38 97.80 -23.58
N VAL A 529 -46.70 96.52 -23.58
CA VAL A 529 -45.75 95.43 -23.32
C VAL A 529 -45.32 94.78 -24.64
N GLY A 530 -44.02 94.62 -24.86
CA GLY A 530 -43.46 93.99 -26.05
C GLY A 530 -43.45 92.46 -25.99
N THR A 531 -42.99 91.80 -27.06
CA THR A 531 -43.06 90.33 -27.21
C THR A 531 -42.14 89.56 -26.26
N SER A 532 -41.20 90.24 -25.58
CA SER A 532 -40.36 89.68 -24.52
C SER A 532 -40.77 90.10 -23.10
N GLY A 533 -41.91 90.81 -22.94
CA GLY A 533 -42.46 91.19 -21.64
C GLY A 533 -42.02 92.57 -21.11
N GLU A 534 -41.25 93.34 -21.88
CA GLU A 534 -40.75 94.66 -21.52
C GLU A 534 -41.78 95.78 -21.73
N VAL A 535 -41.81 96.79 -20.84
CA VAL A 535 -42.68 97.97 -20.99
C VAL A 535 -42.00 99.00 -21.91
N THR A 536 -42.72 99.45 -22.94
CA THR A 536 -42.19 100.21 -24.07
C THR A 536 -42.65 101.67 -24.14
N ASN A 537 -43.51 102.13 -23.23
CA ASN A 537 -43.97 103.52 -23.14
C ASN A 537 -43.76 104.13 -21.75
N ALA A 538 -43.54 105.45 -21.72
CA ALA A 538 -43.72 106.22 -20.50
C ALA A 538 -45.23 106.25 -20.16
N PHE A 539 -45.58 105.80 -18.96
CA PHE A 539 -46.97 105.67 -18.54
C PHE A 539 -47.51 107.01 -18.03
N VAL A 540 -48.59 107.49 -18.66
CA VAL A 540 -49.45 108.56 -18.12
C VAL A 540 -50.81 107.98 -17.81
N ALA A 541 -51.25 108.12 -16.56
CA ALA A 541 -52.60 107.77 -16.16
C ALA A 541 -53.56 108.86 -16.66
N TYR A 542 -54.44 108.47 -17.58
CA TYR A 542 -55.60 109.29 -17.94
C TYR A 542 -56.70 109.10 -16.90
N ASP A 543 -57.53 110.13 -16.72
CA ASP A 543 -58.64 110.07 -15.74
C ASP A 543 -59.66 108.96 -16.09
N ASP A 544 -59.79 108.62 -17.38
CA ASP A 544 -60.64 107.57 -17.91
C ASP A 544 -60.12 107.00 -19.25
N ALA A 545 -60.86 106.03 -19.81
CA ALA A 545 -60.52 105.38 -21.08
C ALA A 545 -60.62 106.29 -22.33
N THR A 546 -61.27 107.46 -22.24
CA THR A 546 -61.42 108.42 -23.36
C THR A 546 -60.14 109.21 -23.62
N LYS A 547 -59.24 109.29 -22.62
CA LYS A 547 -57.95 110.00 -22.69
C LYS A 547 -58.08 111.51 -22.94
N SER A 548 -59.27 112.08 -22.72
CA SER A 548 -59.57 113.50 -22.89
C SER A 548 -58.98 114.41 -21.79
N LYS A 549 -58.62 113.83 -20.64
CA LYS A 549 -58.12 114.56 -19.46
C LYS A 549 -57.03 113.78 -18.71
N VAL A 550 -56.10 114.54 -18.14
CA VAL A 550 -55.06 114.07 -17.20
C VAL A 550 -55.09 114.98 -15.96
N THR A 551 -55.41 114.43 -14.79
CA THR A 551 -55.32 115.13 -13.51
C THR A 551 -53.95 114.88 -12.86
N LEU A 552 -53.03 115.83 -13.01
CA LEU A 552 -51.71 115.78 -12.40
C LEU A 552 -51.79 116.02 -10.89
N GLY A 553 -51.16 115.15 -10.09
CA GLY A 553 -51.25 115.15 -8.62
C GLY A 553 -52.31 114.20 -8.05
N GLY A 554 -53.24 113.72 -8.87
CA GLY A 554 -54.36 112.88 -8.45
C GLY A 554 -55.54 113.68 -7.91
N THR A 555 -56.73 113.07 -7.92
CA THR A 555 -58.01 113.75 -7.65
C THR A 555 -58.22 114.23 -6.21
N ALA A 556 -57.28 113.94 -5.29
CA ALA A 556 -57.37 114.22 -3.86
C ALA A 556 -56.38 115.28 -3.33
N THR A 557 -55.55 115.88 -4.19
CA THR A 557 -54.56 116.90 -3.75
C THR A 557 -54.88 118.29 -4.29
N ALA A 558 -54.95 119.28 -3.41
CA ALA A 558 -55.16 120.69 -3.78
C ALA A 558 -53.88 121.45 -4.18
N ALA A 559 -52.71 120.81 -4.09
CA ALA A 559 -51.42 121.41 -4.44
C ALA A 559 -51.19 121.30 -5.96
N PRO A 560 -51.08 122.42 -6.72
CA PRO A 560 -50.84 122.37 -8.15
C PRO A 560 -49.44 121.84 -8.48
N VAL A 561 -49.34 121.06 -9.55
CA VAL A 561 -48.07 120.50 -10.04
C VAL A 561 -47.39 121.50 -10.99
N VAL A 562 -46.10 121.78 -10.76
CA VAL A 562 -45.29 122.63 -11.66
C VAL A 562 -44.98 121.88 -12.95
N LEU A 563 -45.45 122.41 -14.08
CA LEU A 563 -45.11 121.90 -15.41
C LEU A 563 -43.82 122.54 -15.92
N ALA A 564 -42.69 121.90 -15.61
CA ALA A 564 -41.37 122.30 -16.09
C ALA A 564 -41.07 121.77 -17.51
N ASN A 565 -40.08 122.37 -18.17
CA ASN A 565 -39.62 121.98 -19.52
C ASN A 565 -40.68 122.04 -20.64
N VAL A 566 -41.68 122.92 -20.50
CA VAL A 566 -42.68 123.19 -21.55
C VAL A 566 -42.06 124.03 -22.67
N ALA A 567 -41.96 123.45 -23.86
CA ALA A 567 -41.52 124.14 -25.07
C ALA A 567 -42.44 125.32 -25.42
N ALA A 568 -41.97 126.26 -26.26
CA ALA A 568 -42.82 127.38 -26.67
C ALA A 568 -43.97 126.88 -27.56
N GLY A 569 -45.20 127.14 -27.15
CA GLY A 569 -46.40 126.76 -27.88
C GLY A 569 -46.49 127.44 -29.25
N LYS A 570 -46.90 126.68 -30.27
CA LYS A 570 -47.02 127.12 -31.66
C LYS A 570 -48.44 126.96 -32.21
N ALA A 571 -49.16 125.93 -31.78
CA ALA A 571 -50.58 125.74 -32.08
C ALA A 571 -51.46 126.47 -31.04
N GLU A 572 -52.70 126.78 -31.40
CA GLU A 572 -53.66 127.47 -30.52
C GLU A 572 -54.01 126.68 -29.25
N THR A 573 -53.80 125.36 -29.27
CA THR A 573 -54.02 124.45 -28.14
C THR A 573 -52.77 124.21 -27.28
N ASP A 574 -51.61 124.76 -27.66
CA ASP A 574 -50.38 124.56 -26.90
C ASP A 574 -50.35 125.46 -25.65
N ALA A 575 -49.77 124.95 -24.56
CA ALA A 575 -49.54 125.77 -23.37
C ALA A 575 -48.52 126.88 -23.65
N VAL A 576 -48.90 128.14 -23.42
CA VAL A 576 -48.02 129.30 -23.52
C VAL A 576 -47.01 129.27 -22.37
N ASN A 577 -45.71 129.29 -22.67
CA ASN A 577 -44.68 129.32 -21.63
C ASN A 577 -44.28 130.75 -21.23
N VAL A 578 -43.65 130.90 -20.05
CA VAL A 578 -43.27 132.21 -19.49
C VAL A 578 -42.41 133.03 -20.45
N LYS A 579 -41.56 132.39 -21.27
CA LYS A 579 -40.74 133.07 -22.28
C LYS A 579 -41.61 133.81 -23.31
N GLN A 580 -42.68 133.20 -23.80
CA GLN A 580 -43.61 133.84 -24.74
C GLN A 580 -44.31 135.05 -24.11
N LEU A 581 -44.74 134.94 -22.85
CA LEU A 581 -45.37 136.04 -22.12
C LEU A 581 -44.41 137.23 -21.92
N THR A 582 -43.15 136.96 -21.56
CA THR A 582 -42.14 138.02 -21.40
C THR A 582 -41.76 138.70 -22.73
N ALA A 583 -41.80 137.97 -23.85
CA ALA A 583 -41.49 138.52 -25.17
C ALA A 583 -42.49 139.59 -25.64
N LEU A 584 -43.75 139.54 -25.16
CA LEU A 584 -44.77 140.56 -25.41
C LEU A 584 -44.59 141.84 -24.57
N GLY A 585 -43.58 141.91 -23.70
CA GLY A 585 -43.27 143.08 -22.86
C GLY A 585 -43.82 143.00 -21.43
N GLY A 586 -44.45 141.89 -21.04
CA GLY A 586 -44.80 141.61 -19.65
C GLY A 586 -43.54 141.35 -18.81
N LYS A 587 -43.33 142.14 -17.75
CA LYS A 587 -42.28 141.84 -16.75
C LYS A 587 -42.84 140.90 -15.70
N VAL A 588 -42.29 139.69 -15.62
CA VAL A 588 -42.66 138.64 -14.65
C VAL A 588 -41.61 138.62 -13.53
N ASP A 589 -42.05 138.61 -12.27
CA ASP A 589 -41.17 138.51 -11.10
C ASP A 589 -40.74 137.05 -10.79
N SER A 590 -39.93 136.86 -9.73
CA SER A 590 -39.44 135.54 -9.31
C SER A 590 -40.51 134.63 -8.69
N LEU A 591 -41.74 135.12 -8.50
CA LEU A 591 -42.90 134.37 -8.00
C LEU A 591 -43.93 134.10 -9.11
N GLY A 592 -43.78 134.73 -10.29
CA GLY A 592 -44.64 134.55 -11.46
C GLY A 592 -45.60 135.71 -11.76
N ASN A 593 -45.54 136.84 -11.05
CA ASN A 593 -46.50 137.94 -11.19
C ASN A 593 -46.08 138.98 -12.24
N ILE A 594 -47.06 139.59 -12.94
CA ILE A 594 -46.84 140.68 -13.93
C ILE A 594 -46.81 142.04 -13.23
N THR A 595 -45.82 142.90 -13.54
CA THR A 595 -45.51 144.11 -12.74
C THR A 595 -45.50 145.47 -13.51
N ASN A 596 -46.11 145.57 -14.70
CA ASN A 596 -46.06 146.78 -15.54
C ASN A 596 -47.41 147.15 -16.19
N ALA A 597 -47.67 148.45 -16.37
CA ALA A 597 -48.78 148.97 -17.18
C ALA A 597 -48.39 149.08 -18.67
N PHE A 598 -49.29 148.71 -19.57
CA PHE A 598 -48.95 148.42 -20.96
C PHE A 598 -49.16 149.64 -21.89
N VAL A 599 -48.14 149.98 -22.69
CA VAL A 599 -48.31 150.81 -23.89
C VAL A 599 -48.17 149.88 -25.09
N ALA A 600 -49.27 149.70 -25.83
CA ALA A 600 -49.26 148.96 -27.08
C ALA A 600 -48.61 149.82 -28.17
N TYR A 601 -47.45 149.40 -28.65
CA TYR A 601 -46.87 149.94 -29.87
C TYR A 601 -47.51 149.24 -31.07
N ASP A 602 -47.72 149.99 -32.15
CA ASP A 602 -48.37 149.50 -33.37
C ASP A 602 -47.68 148.25 -33.97
N ASN A 603 -46.37 148.08 -33.70
CA ASN A 603 -45.63 146.85 -33.95
C ASN A 603 -44.34 146.77 -33.11
N ALA A 604 -43.61 145.65 -33.22
CA ALA A 604 -42.40 145.36 -32.45
C ALA A 604 -41.23 146.36 -32.62
N THR A 605 -41.21 147.18 -33.68
CA THR A 605 -40.16 148.19 -33.91
C THR A 605 -40.31 149.45 -33.05
N LYS A 606 -41.49 149.67 -32.44
CA LYS A 606 -41.80 150.81 -31.56
C LYS A 606 -41.64 152.20 -32.22
N ALA A 607 -41.63 152.26 -33.54
CA ALA A 607 -41.40 153.50 -34.30
C ALA A 607 -42.59 154.48 -34.29
N ALA A 608 -43.79 154.00 -33.96
CA ALA A 608 -45.03 154.79 -33.94
C ALA A 608 -45.93 154.39 -32.77
N VAL A 609 -46.78 155.33 -32.36
CA VAL A 609 -47.90 155.14 -31.44
C VAL A 609 -49.10 155.87 -32.04
N THR A 610 -50.09 155.12 -32.50
CA THR A 610 -51.33 155.70 -33.05
C THR A 610 -52.34 155.97 -31.93
N LEU A 611 -52.57 157.25 -31.60
CA LEU A 611 -53.59 157.67 -30.64
C LEU A 611 -54.97 157.74 -31.31
N GLY A 612 -55.98 157.07 -30.73
CA GLY A 612 -57.34 157.01 -31.30
C GLY A 612 -58.23 158.20 -30.95
N GLY A 613 -59.19 158.51 -31.82
CA GLY A 613 -60.22 159.54 -31.62
C GLY A 613 -60.61 160.20 -32.94
N SER A 614 -61.91 160.27 -33.28
CA SER A 614 -62.35 160.68 -34.63
C SER A 614 -62.09 162.15 -34.98
N ASN A 615 -61.95 163.02 -33.97
CA ASN A 615 -61.58 164.43 -34.14
C ASN A 615 -60.11 164.70 -33.73
N GLY A 616 -59.30 163.64 -33.62
CA GLY A 616 -58.01 163.67 -32.94
C GLY A 616 -58.13 163.77 -31.41
N THR A 617 -57.00 163.72 -30.72
CA THR A 617 -56.91 163.85 -29.26
C THR A 617 -56.00 165.02 -28.92
N GLN A 618 -56.47 165.93 -28.07
CA GLN A 618 -55.63 167.00 -27.54
C GLN A 618 -54.60 166.41 -26.56
N ILE A 619 -53.32 166.67 -26.82
CA ILE A 619 -52.25 166.31 -25.89
C ILE A 619 -52.09 167.48 -24.92
N HIS A 620 -52.69 167.33 -23.73
CA HIS A 620 -52.53 168.30 -22.64
C HIS A 620 -51.19 168.10 -21.92
N ASN A 621 -50.73 169.15 -21.25
CA ASN A 621 -49.51 169.14 -20.43
C ASN A 621 -48.21 168.85 -21.22
N VAL A 622 -48.17 169.23 -22.51
CA VAL A 622 -46.94 169.26 -23.32
C VAL A 622 -46.04 170.39 -22.83
N ALA A 623 -44.92 170.01 -22.20
CA ALA A 623 -43.86 170.94 -21.83
C ALA A 623 -43.29 171.64 -23.08
N ALA A 624 -42.77 172.86 -22.92
CA ALA A 624 -42.19 173.61 -24.02
C ALA A 624 -41.07 172.82 -24.71
N GLY A 625 -41.13 172.68 -26.03
CA GLY A 625 -40.15 171.92 -26.80
C GLY A 625 -38.80 172.62 -26.82
N THR A 626 -37.73 171.90 -26.45
CA THR A 626 -36.36 172.44 -26.35
C THR A 626 -35.38 171.80 -27.32
N ALA A 627 -35.66 170.58 -27.79
CA ALA A 627 -34.94 169.91 -28.87
C ALA A 627 -35.74 169.94 -30.17
N GLY A 628 -35.05 169.88 -31.32
CA GLY A 628 -35.65 170.03 -32.66
C GLY A 628 -36.60 168.91 -33.13
N LYS A 629 -37.01 168.00 -32.24
CA LYS A 629 -38.06 166.98 -32.47
C LYS A 629 -39.15 166.99 -31.40
N ASP A 630 -39.05 167.88 -30.42
CA ASP A 630 -40.09 168.06 -29.41
C ASP A 630 -41.31 168.73 -30.04
N ALA A 631 -42.50 168.40 -29.54
CA ALA A 631 -43.70 169.14 -29.89
C ALA A 631 -43.62 170.54 -29.27
N VAL A 632 -43.74 171.59 -30.11
CA VAL A 632 -43.83 172.98 -29.62
C VAL A 632 -45.23 173.26 -29.10
N ASN A 633 -45.34 174.04 -28.02
CA ASN A 633 -46.61 174.44 -27.45
C ASN A 633 -47.05 175.86 -27.93
N LEU A 634 -48.29 176.24 -27.63
CA LEU A 634 -48.88 177.49 -28.12
C LEU A 634 -48.18 178.76 -27.58
N ASP A 635 -47.63 178.69 -26.37
CA ASP A 635 -46.90 179.81 -25.76
C ASP A 635 -45.64 180.15 -26.58
N GLN A 636 -44.92 179.14 -27.07
CA GLN A 636 -43.73 179.31 -27.90
C GLN A 636 -44.02 180.05 -29.23
N LEU A 637 -45.18 179.82 -29.85
CA LEU A 637 -45.55 180.47 -31.10
C LEU A 637 -45.96 181.94 -30.90
N THR A 638 -46.67 182.22 -29.81
CA THR A 638 -47.15 183.58 -29.48
C THR A 638 -45.97 184.52 -29.14
N ALA A 639 -44.93 183.99 -28.50
CA ALA A 639 -43.70 184.72 -28.19
C ALA A 639 -42.91 185.18 -29.44
N ALA A 640 -43.13 184.55 -30.60
CA ALA A 640 -42.45 184.88 -31.86
C ALA A 640 -43.03 186.12 -32.59
N GLY A 641 -44.00 186.82 -31.99
CA GLY A 641 -44.57 188.07 -32.52
C GLY A 641 -45.88 187.91 -33.31
N LEU A 642 -46.39 186.69 -33.46
CA LEU A 642 -47.73 186.45 -33.99
C LEU A 642 -48.77 186.79 -32.92
N LYS A 643 -49.70 187.70 -33.22
CA LYS A 643 -50.93 187.86 -32.44
C LYS A 643 -51.96 186.86 -32.94
N VAL A 644 -52.35 185.92 -32.08
CA VAL A 644 -53.32 184.86 -32.37
C VAL A 644 -54.58 185.08 -31.52
N GLY A 645 -55.76 185.11 -32.16
CA GLY A 645 -57.05 185.25 -31.46
C GLY A 645 -57.45 184.01 -30.66
N THR A 646 -58.49 184.10 -29.81
CA THR A 646 -58.99 183.00 -28.98
C THR A 646 -59.52 181.78 -29.76
N SER A 647 -59.68 181.91 -31.08
CA SER A 647 -60.02 180.85 -32.04
C SER A 647 -58.86 180.42 -32.96
N GLY A 648 -57.73 181.15 -33.01
CA GLY A 648 -56.53 180.76 -33.80
C GLY A 648 -56.04 181.69 -34.94
N GLU A 649 -56.55 182.93 -35.12
CA GLU A 649 -56.30 183.76 -36.32
C GLU A 649 -55.36 184.99 -36.12
N VAL A 650 -54.73 185.52 -37.19
CA VAL A 650 -53.60 186.51 -37.18
C VAL A 650 -53.83 187.79 -38.01
N THR A 651 -53.32 188.96 -37.57
CA THR A 651 -53.75 190.30 -38.06
C THR A 651 -52.71 191.48 -38.03
N ASN A 652 -51.77 191.64 -39.00
CA ASN A 652 -50.95 192.89 -39.16
C ASN A 652 -50.23 193.08 -40.54
N ALA A 653 -49.67 194.28 -40.85
CA ALA A 653 -48.82 194.60 -42.02
C ALA A 653 -47.69 195.65 -41.74
N PHE A 654 -46.59 195.66 -42.54
CA PHE A 654 -45.31 196.36 -42.20
C PHE A 654 -44.52 196.91 -43.43
N VAL A 655 -43.68 197.94 -43.25
CA VAL A 655 -42.69 198.41 -44.24
C VAL A 655 -41.33 197.78 -43.94
N ALA A 656 -40.90 196.83 -44.77
CA ALA A 656 -39.65 196.11 -44.59
C ALA A 656 -38.45 196.75 -45.28
N TYR A 657 -37.25 196.38 -44.85
CA TYR A 657 -36.07 196.43 -45.73
C TYR A 657 -36.29 195.47 -46.90
N ASP A 658 -35.80 195.81 -48.10
CA ASP A 658 -35.94 194.99 -49.31
C ASP A 658 -35.40 193.55 -49.07
N ASP A 659 -34.42 193.38 -48.18
CA ASP A 659 -33.90 192.09 -47.71
C ASP A 659 -33.26 192.16 -46.30
N ALA A 660 -32.69 191.05 -45.83
CA ALA A 660 -32.03 190.94 -44.52
C ALA A 660 -30.71 191.74 -44.39
N THR A 661 -30.11 192.21 -45.49
CA THR A 661 -28.85 192.98 -45.49
C THR A 661 -29.04 194.45 -45.12
N LYS A 662 -30.27 194.98 -45.28
CA LYS A 662 -30.65 196.37 -44.95
C LYS A 662 -29.93 197.46 -45.77
N SER A 663 -29.26 197.08 -46.87
CA SER A 663 -28.43 197.97 -47.70
C SER A 663 -29.23 198.98 -48.55
N LYS A 664 -30.56 198.77 -48.69
CA LYS A 664 -31.42 199.50 -49.61
C LYS A 664 -32.82 199.68 -49.03
N VAL A 665 -33.45 200.81 -49.35
CA VAL A 665 -34.88 201.08 -49.12
C VAL A 665 -35.43 201.69 -50.40
N THR A 666 -36.43 201.05 -51.01
CA THR A 666 -37.09 201.56 -52.22
C THR A 666 -38.41 202.25 -51.86
N LEU A 667 -38.47 203.59 -51.98
CA LEU A 667 -39.68 204.38 -51.67
C LEU A 667 -40.61 204.48 -52.91
N GLY A 668 -41.84 204.01 -52.79
CA GLY A 668 -42.73 203.70 -53.93
C GLY A 668 -43.46 204.87 -54.64
N GLY A 669 -42.95 206.10 -54.62
CA GLY A 669 -43.61 207.27 -55.21
C GLY A 669 -43.33 207.45 -56.72
N SER A 670 -44.37 207.54 -57.56
CA SER A 670 -44.27 207.48 -59.03
C SER A 670 -43.54 208.66 -59.71
N ASN A 671 -43.61 209.87 -59.15
CA ASN A 671 -42.86 211.05 -59.64
C ASN A 671 -41.64 211.37 -58.76
N GLY A 672 -41.19 210.40 -57.95
CA GLY A 672 -40.28 210.63 -56.83
C GLY A 672 -41.01 211.17 -55.59
N THR A 673 -40.42 210.95 -54.42
CA THR A 673 -40.94 211.44 -53.13
C THR A 673 -40.06 212.56 -52.62
N GLN A 674 -40.64 213.74 -52.36
CA GLN A 674 -39.90 214.85 -51.76
C GLN A 674 -39.48 214.50 -50.32
N ILE A 675 -38.23 214.80 -49.98
CA ILE A 675 -37.70 214.70 -48.61
C ILE A 675 -37.52 216.12 -48.10
N HIS A 676 -38.37 216.52 -47.16
CA HIS A 676 -38.33 217.85 -46.54
C HIS A 676 -37.45 217.86 -45.29
N ASN A 677 -37.02 219.05 -44.87
CA ASN A 677 -36.24 219.27 -43.64
C ASN A 677 -34.85 218.59 -43.62
N VAL A 678 -34.15 218.58 -44.77
CA VAL A 678 -32.77 218.09 -44.88
C VAL A 678 -31.80 219.15 -44.35
N ALA A 679 -31.15 218.85 -43.22
CA ALA A 679 -30.11 219.68 -42.62
C ALA A 679 -28.88 219.82 -43.55
N ALA A 680 -28.16 220.93 -43.43
CA ALA A 680 -26.99 221.20 -44.27
C ALA A 680 -25.88 220.16 -44.04
N GLY A 681 -25.40 219.55 -45.13
CA GLY A 681 -24.38 218.52 -45.08
C GLY A 681 -23.01 219.05 -44.69
N THR A 682 -22.35 218.43 -43.71
CA THR A 682 -21.06 218.87 -43.16
C THR A 682 -19.92 217.89 -43.44
N VAL A 683 -20.23 216.66 -43.85
CA VAL A 683 -19.26 215.60 -44.14
C VAL A 683 -19.52 215.00 -45.52
N GLY A 684 -18.47 214.50 -46.18
CA GLY A 684 -18.59 213.88 -47.51
C GLY A 684 -19.49 212.65 -47.48
N LYS A 685 -20.70 212.79 -48.06
CA LYS A 685 -21.86 211.87 -48.19
C LYS A 685 -23.15 212.36 -47.51
N ASP A 686 -23.10 213.45 -46.74
CA ASP A 686 -24.32 214.13 -46.34
C ASP A 686 -25.05 214.69 -47.58
N ALA A 687 -26.38 214.72 -47.53
CA ALA A 687 -27.17 215.37 -48.56
C ALA A 687 -27.01 216.90 -48.46
N VAL A 688 -26.69 217.55 -49.58
CA VAL A 688 -26.58 219.02 -49.63
C VAL A 688 -27.93 219.66 -49.90
N ASN A 689 -28.20 220.79 -49.23
CA ASN A 689 -29.42 221.58 -49.44
C ASN A 689 -29.17 222.83 -50.31
N LEU A 690 -30.24 223.53 -50.70
CA LEU A 690 -30.17 224.65 -51.65
C LEU A 690 -29.38 225.85 -51.12
N ASP A 691 -29.39 226.08 -49.81
CA ASP A 691 -28.65 227.16 -49.16
C ASP A 691 -27.13 226.97 -49.35
N GLN A 692 -26.65 225.73 -49.20
CA GLN A 692 -25.23 225.39 -49.41
C GLN A 692 -24.76 225.65 -50.85
N LEU A 693 -25.64 225.44 -51.83
CA LEU A 693 -25.29 225.63 -53.25
C LEU A 693 -25.23 227.11 -53.64
N THR A 694 -26.09 227.94 -53.04
CA THR A 694 -26.11 229.40 -53.26
C THR A 694 -24.89 230.08 -52.62
N ALA A 695 -24.42 229.57 -51.48
CA ALA A 695 -23.21 230.05 -50.81
C ALA A 695 -21.90 229.79 -51.60
N ALA A 696 -21.89 228.85 -52.54
CA ALA A 696 -20.71 228.47 -53.33
C ALA A 696 -20.40 229.41 -54.53
N GLY A 697 -21.04 230.59 -54.59
CA GLY A 697 -20.85 231.58 -55.66
C GLY A 697 -21.79 231.42 -56.87
N LEU A 698 -22.73 230.47 -56.80
CA LEU A 698 -23.76 230.28 -57.82
C LEU A 698 -24.82 231.39 -57.69
N LYS A 699 -24.80 232.39 -58.59
CA LYS A 699 -25.93 233.32 -58.70
C LYS A 699 -27.06 232.64 -59.47
N VAL A 700 -28.24 232.57 -58.84
CA VAL A 700 -29.44 231.94 -59.38
C VAL A 700 -30.60 232.94 -59.36
N GLY A 701 -31.27 233.15 -60.50
CA GLY A 701 -32.50 233.94 -60.56
C GLY A 701 -33.69 233.22 -59.91
N THR A 702 -34.84 233.89 -59.75
CA THR A 702 -36.06 233.32 -59.12
C THR A 702 -36.69 232.13 -59.87
N SER A 703 -36.08 231.67 -60.97
CA SER A 703 -36.45 230.52 -61.79
C SER A 703 -35.34 229.46 -62.00
N GLY A 704 -34.05 229.74 -61.69
CA GLY A 704 -32.98 228.73 -61.77
C GLY A 704 -31.70 228.98 -62.60
N GLU A 705 -31.51 230.12 -63.30
CA GLU A 705 -30.37 230.33 -64.25
C GLU A 705 -29.11 231.05 -63.70
N VAL A 706 -27.93 230.84 -64.35
CA VAL A 706 -26.54 231.09 -63.86
C VAL A 706 -25.59 231.72 -64.92
N THR A 707 -24.54 232.48 -64.52
CA THR A 707 -23.81 233.42 -65.42
C THR A 707 -22.28 233.75 -65.16
N ASN A 708 -21.30 232.81 -65.09
CA ASN A 708 -19.84 233.18 -65.05
C ASN A 708 -18.81 232.08 -65.51
N ALA A 709 -17.49 232.40 -65.61
CA ALA A 709 -16.42 231.55 -66.24
C ALA A 709 -15.02 231.48 -65.52
N PHE A 710 -14.22 230.40 -65.75
CA PHE A 710 -12.85 230.12 -65.15
C PHE A 710 -11.97 229.08 -65.95
N VAL A 711 -10.75 228.72 -65.48
CA VAL A 711 -9.73 227.81 -66.13
C VAL A 711 -9.53 226.45 -65.39
N ALA A 712 -9.20 225.35 -66.09
CA ALA A 712 -9.18 223.96 -65.58
C ALA A 712 -8.13 223.00 -66.21
N TYR A 713 -8.12 221.72 -65.79
CA TYR A 713 -7.42 220.60 -66.47
C TYR A 713 -7.95 220.38 -67.89
N ASP A 714 -7.07 219.99 -68.82
CA ASP A 714 -7.42 219.66 -70.21
C ASP A 714 -8.44 218.51 -70.32
N SER A 715 -8.36 217.51 -69.43
CA SER A 715 -9.22 216.32 -69.44
C SER A 715 -9.52 215.77 -68.04
N ALA A 716 -10.64 215.05 -67.91
CA ALA A 716 -10.98 214.31 -66.70
C ALA A 716 -10.15 213.02 -66.51
N ALA A 717 -9.43 212.57 -67.55
CA ALA A 717 -8.51 211.44 -67.48
C ALA A 717 -7.13 211.82 -66.87
N LYS A 718 -6.84 213.12 -66.72
CA LYS A 718 -5.68 213.68 -65.99
C LYS A 718 -4.31 213.24 -66.56
N ASP A 719 -4.33 212.86 -67.82
CA ASP A 719 -3.23 212.33 -68.62
C ASP A 719 -2.48 213.41 -69.41
N LEU A 720 -3.06 214.61 -69.56
CA LEU A 720 -2.42 215.80 -70.12
C LEU A 720 -2.77 217.05 -69.30
N VAL A 721 -1.80 217.96 -69.16
CA VAL A 721 -1.98 219.31 -68.63
C VAL A 721 -1.18 220.28 -69.52
N THR A 722 -1.86 221.09 -70.33
CA THR A 722 -1.22 222.06 -71.22
C THR A 722 -1.03 223.38 -70.48
N LEU A 723 0.18 223.58 -69.94
CA LEU A 723 0.57 224.86 -69.34
C LEU A 723 0.80 225.92 -70.42
N ALA A 724 -0.13 226.87 -70.57
CA ALA A 724 -0.03 227.94 -71.56
C ALA A 724 1.15 228.89 -71.28
N GLY A 725 2.03 229.09 -72.26
CA GLY A 725 3.16 230.03 -72.19
C GLY A 725 4.02 230.02 -73.46
N ALA A 726 4.18 231.18 -74.12
CA ALA A 726 4.70 231.29 -75.49
C ALA A 726 6.21 231.01 -75.69
N SER A 727 6.94 230.66 -74.62
CA SER A 727 8.35 230.20 -74.70
C SER A 727 8.60 228.93 -73.87
N GLY A 728 7.53 228.23 -73.50
CA GLY A 728 7.56 227.15 -72.52
C GLY A 728 7.57 227.66 -71.08
N THR A 729 6.96 226.89 -70.17
CA THR A 729 6.89 227.21 -68.74
C THR A 729 7.96 226.43 -67.99
N LYS A 730 8.91 227.13 -67.35
CA LYS A 730 9.98 226.50 -66.56
C LYS A 730 9.40 225.74 -65.36
N ILE A 731 9.80 224.48 -65.19
CA ILE A 731 9.62 223.72 -63.95
C ILE A 731 11.00 223.61 -63.27
N THR A 732 11.05 223.80 -61.96
CA THR A 732 12.28 223.82 -61.15
C THR A 732 12.07 223.04 -59.85
N ASN A 733 13.16 222.70 -59.16
CA ASN A 733 13.18 221.92 -57.91
C ASN A 733 12.78 220.43 -58.06
N LEU A 734 13.38 219.72 -59.02
CA LEU A 734 13.21 218.26 -59.21
C LEU A 734 14.35 217.45 -58.58
N THR A 735 13.99 216.45 -57.77
CA THR A 735 14.88 215.44 -57.17
C THR A 735 15.41 214.47 -58.24
N ALA A 736 16.51 213.75 -57.94
CA ALA A 736 17.13 212.81 -58.87
C ALA A 736 16.29 211.51 -59.05
N GLY A 737 15.82 211.23 -60.28
CA GLY A 737 15.00 210.05 -60.62
C GLY A 737 15.81 208.81 -61.05
N ALA A 738 15.26 207.60 -60.91
CA ALA A 738 16.06 206.38 -61.14
C ALA A 738 16.48 206.18 -62.61
N VAL A 739 17.77 205.97 -62.88
CA VAL A 739 18.30 205.65 -64.23
C VAL A 739 18.25 204.13 -64.45
N THR A 740 17.06 203.65 -64.80
CA THR A 740 16.79 202.25 -65.18
C THR A 740 16.04 202.20 -66.51
N SER A 741 16.03 201.05 -67.18
CA SER A 741 15.40 200.84 -68.49
C SER A 741 13.87 200.95 -68.51
N THR A 742 13.23 201.22 -67.37
CA THR A 742 11.76 201.28 -67.20
C THR A 742 11.26 202.59 -66.58
N SER A 743 12.15 203.53 -66.24
CA SER A 743 11.81 204.71 -65.46
C SER A 743 10.84 205.68 -66.17
N LYS A 744 9.95 206.27 -65.38
CA LYS A 744 9.02 207.35 -65.76
C LYS A 744 9.27 208.64 -64.96
N ASP A 745 10.27 208.63 -64.07
CA ASP A 745 10.63 209.82 -63.30
C ASP A 745 11.22 210.88 -64.24
N ALA A 746 10.87 212.14 -64.01
CA ALA A 746 11.51 213.25 -64.70
C ALA A 746 12.94 213.43 -64.17
N ILE A 747 13.93 213.05 -64.98
CA ILE A 747 15.36 213.25 -64.68
C ILE A 747 15.72 214.74 -64.63
N ASN A 748 16.64 215.11 -63.74
CA ASN A 748 17.13 216.48 -63.62
C ASN A 748 18.49 216.68 -64.32
N GLY A 749 18.89 217.94 -64.50
CA GLY A 749 20.13 218.31 -65.20
C GLY A 749 21.44 217.94 -64.50
N SER A 750 21.40 217.31 -63.32
CA SER A 750 22.57 216.76 -62.62
C SER A 750 22.71 215.24 -62.82
N GLN A 751 21.79 214.62 -63.56
CA GLN A 751 21.79 213.18 -63.88
C GLN A 751 22.09 212.88 -65.35
N LEU A 752 22.16 213.92 -66.16
CA LEU A 752 22.58 213.93 -67.56
C LEU A 752 24.07 214.27 -67.65
#